data_AF-A0AAV8XFW5-F1
#
_entry.id   AF-A0AAV8XFW5-F1
#
_cell.length_a   1.000
_cell.length_b   1.000
_cell.length_c   1.000
_cell.angle_alpha   90.00
_cell.angle_beta   90.00
_cell.angle_gamma   90.00
#
_symmetry.space_group_name_H-M   'P 1'
#
loop_
_entity.id
_entity.type
_entity.pdbx_description
1 polymer ?
#
loop_
_entity_poly.entity_id
_entity_poly.type
_entity_poly.pdbx_seq_one_letter_code
_entity_poly.pdbx_strand_id
1 'polypeptide(L)'
;MFDWEIYPMEFYKSWTKRLNLSKKSIFISGWYDFGQGGTDMQEFLDIEKFLKTAQEEDLLAIVRPGPYICAEFEFGGLPSWLLREKNINFRTSDEKFMKHVTRYFNVLLTILASLQFTKGGPIIALQVENEYGSTEDPKGQPPFVPDKLYIAQLRELMLTNNIKELLFTSDSPYAHGDIGSLPSLFQTANFNDKPEQQFDKLKELQNNKPSMAMEFWSGWFSHWSESPYQGNYKNFERVFESILKYPASVNLYMFHGGTSWGFLNGANLKSEFQNSYQPDITSYDYDAPLTEYGDYTAKYFAVKDLIQKYNTVQTKLPDIPKLTKRVAYHTLKIEKYLPYSKIIEQLPYQIDSKELLSMENLPINNNTGQSFGYIIYRKKGITISPKSVLKILGYVYDTVNVYINNELITRNVGDLNSFGHWRNKNSSIELSSSVNYFNATLDLVVENMGRVNFGHLSQLYQFKGLWQGVLLDEREIFDWEIYPMEFKKSWTKSLSDWDNVDSEKGKSFSTGLYKSNLVLNETDDTFLDMRGWNKGIVIVNNFVLGRFWKIGCQQSLYLPAPLLRSGLNEILIFEEFFADDELKFSVVPIYSNNITAIFDKSKTSVLVDVRKQSSFSYRKMTLSITPFVLLVMVYLIAGDTLPTVYEYYTSDGIRSGLSADQSYFTLNGKNFSVYSGAMHYFRVPRAYWRDRLRKIRAAGLNAVETYIAWNLHEPQSGVYDFGHGGSDMEDFLHLEEFLQTAQEEDLLVIVRAGPYICSEYNFGGFPSWLLREKVMGFRTTEPTYIKYVTRYYNQLLPILAKYQFTRGGPIIAFQIENEYGNQEYQTFLPQKEYLEILHQIYVQNGIVELLVTSDSPLSHGDKGTLPGVFLQTANLGASPENQFRRLLELQPNRPLMVMEFWAGWFDFWTETHQTKDSTTTAGTYERILQYPASVNIYMFHGGTNFGFTNGASLNVPELIPRVAYPAVPIEKEIPFDALIGIDAPYVIDSENVVAMEKLDINNNSGQSNGYIVYRKENVDLGPRTVLTIEGHICDTAIVLVNGELVSPILKTSADLNNFGYWRMKDSALVLNSQSLRGATIDIVVEEWGRINGGKIYQYNQTFKGLWQGDVYLNSAKVSDWKIIPLEFKTEWTNNLKAWSDKTANGGPGLYSATLQISDEPRDTYIDMRNWSKGLVVVNGFPLGKYAIIGPQQALYLPAPFLRKGSNTIVVFEHFKAADRLTFVTDQIWSTV
;
A
#
# COMPACT_ATOMS: atom_id res chain seq x y z
N MET A 1 -24.61 43.33 -13.37
CA MET A 1 -25.61 43.12 -12.28
C MET A 1 -25.97 41.63 -12.16
N PHE A 2 -25.23 40.81 -11.43
CA PHE A 2 -24.05 41.15 -10.61
C PHE A 2 -22.74 40.92 -11.36
N ASP A 3 -21.79 41.81 -11.12
CA ASP A 3 -20.41 41.70 -11.57
C ASP A 3 -19.59 41.12 -10.41
N TRP A 4 -18.56 40.33 -10.73
CA TRP A 4 -17.50 39.98 -9.78
C TRP A 4 -16.14 40.20 -10.45
N GLU A 5 -15.34 41.04 -9.81
CA GLU A 5 -14.17 41.66 -10.43
C GLU A 5 -13.02 40.69 -10.67
N ILE A 6 -12.34 40.87 -11.80
CA ILE A 6 -11.12 40.16 -12.16
C ILE A 6 -9.99 40.64 -11.23
N TYR A 7 -9.41 39.74 -10.43
CA TYR A 7 -8.22 40.05 -9.63
C TYR A 7 -7.05 40.49 -10.54
N PRO A 8 -6.33 41.61 -10.26
CA PRO A 8 -5.39 42.16 -11.22
C PRO A 8 -4.13 41.31 -11.45
N MET A 9 -3.82 41.04 -12.72
CA MET A 9 -2.65 40.29 -13.19
C MET A 9 -1.28 40.95 -12.88
N GLU A 10 -1.28 42.08 -12.19
CA GLU A 10 -0.08 42.82 -11.72
C GLU A 10 0.59 42.13 -10.53
N PHE A 11 -0.17 41.62 -9.56
CA PHE A 11 0.40 41.02 -8.34
C PHE A 11 1.22 39.75 -8.67
N TYR A 12 0.70 38.94 -9.59
CA TYR A 12 1.31 37.72 -10.11
C TYR A 12 2.66 37.97 -10.82
N LYS A 13 2.80 39.15 -11.48
CA LYS A 13 4.07 39.61 -12.08
C LYS A 13 5.08 40.12 -11.05
N SER A 14 4.68 40.40 -9.82
CA SER A 14 5.61 40.79 -8.75
C SER A 14 6.23 39.57 -8.05
N TRP A 15 5.44 38.51 -7.84
CA TRP A 15 5.89 37.27 -7.17
C TRP A 15 6.91 36.50 -8.02
N THR A 16 6.59 36.28 -9.30
CA THR A 16 7.51 35.69 -10.30
C THR A 16 8.83 36.47 -10.44
N LYS A 17 8.83 37.78 -10.16
CA LYS A 17 10.04 38.63 -10.24
C LYS A 17 10.96 38.52 -9.01
N ARG A 18 10.50 37.96 -7.89
CA ARG A 18 11.34 37.65 -6.71
C ARG A 18 12.05 36.29 -6.80
N LEU A 19 11.53 35.37 -7.61
CA LEU A 19 12.07 34.00 -7.77
C LEU A 19 13.13 33.87 -8.89
N ASN A 20 13.83 34.97 -9.22
CA ASN A 20 14.86 34.95 -10.26
C ASN A 20 16.21 34.42 -9.71
N LEU A 21 16.18 33.24 -9.07
CA LEU A 21 17.36 32.55 -8.58
C LEU A 21 18.10 31.88 -9.75
N SER A 22 19.26 32.43 -10.09
CA SER A 22 20.13 31.89 -11.13
C SER A 22 20.64 30.50 -10.75
N LYS A 23 20.52 29.52 -11.66
CA LYS A 23 21.04 28.14 -11.57
C LYS A 23 22.32 28.03 -10.72
N LYS A 24 22.17 27.61 -9.47
CA LYS A 24 23.26 27.22 -8.56
C LYS A 24 22.73 26.14 -7.64
N SER A 25 23.25 24.94 -7.81
CA SER A 25 22.95 23.73 -7.06
C SER A 25 22.68 23.97 -5.58
N ILE A 26 21.41 24.08 -5.23
CA ILE A 26 20.93 23.90 -3.87
C ILE A 26 21.14 22.43 -3.54
N PHE A 27 22.21 22.08 -2.82
CA PHE A 27 22.37 20.73 -2.26
C PHE A 27 21.03 20.30 -1.67
N ILE A 28 20.49 19.13 -1.98
CA ILE A 28 19.33 18.66 -1.20
C ILE A 28 19.84 18.27 0.14
N SER A 29 18.97 18.27 1.16
CA SER A 29 19.30 17.50 2.33
C SER A 29 18.10 16.93 3.15
N GLY A 30 17.87 15.60 3.39
CA GLY A 30 17.26 14.82 4.54
C GLY A 30 17.09 13.23 4.65
N TRP A 31 16.52 12.60 5.73
CA TRP A 31 16.58 11.11 5.99
C TRP A 31 15.69 10.09 5.22
N TYR A 32 16.04 9.72 3.98
CA TYR A 32 15.09 9.57 2.86
C TYR A 32 14.56 8.18 2.40
N ASP A 33 14.26 7.26 3.32
CA ASP A 33 14.21 5.80 3.11
C ASP A 33 13.29 5.23 2.03
N PHE A 34 13.77 5.19 0.76
CA PHE A 34 13.06 4.75 -0.45
C PHE A 34 13.96 4.28 -1.62
N GLY A 35 13.78 3.09 -2.14
CA GLY A 35 13.55 1.95 -1.28
C GLY A 35 14.79 1.54 -0.51
N GLN A 36 15.95 2.14 -0.74
CA GLN A 36 17.18 1.39 -0.94
C GLN A 36 18.18 1.49 0.24
N GLY A 37 17.77 1.56 1.52
CA GLY A 37 18.72 1.90 2.60
C GLY A 37 18.44 1.82 4.10
N GLY A 38 17.22 1.58 4.53
CA GLY A 38 16.94 0.68 5.60
C GLY A 38 16.62 1.20 6.97
N THR A 39 15.37 0.95 7.39
CA THR A 39 14.71 0.78 8.71
C THR A 39 14.47 -0.70 9.09
N ASP A 40 13.43 -1.17 9.78
CA ASP A 40 13.10 -2.62 9.76
C ASP A 40 11.98 -3.00 8.79
N MET A 41 11.90 -2.32 7.64
CA MET A 41 10.84 -2.64 6.68
C MET A 41 10.98 -2.55 5.14
N GLN A 42 12.11 -2.71 4.42
CA GLN A 42 12.21 -2.29 3.02
C GLN A 42 11.79 -3.45 2.22
N GLU A 43 10.57 -3.97 2.41
CA GLU A 43 10.07 -5.01 1.53
C GLU A 43 8.64 -4.81 0.97
N PHE A 44 7.83 -3.88 1.50
CA PHE A 44 6.46 -3.59 1.00
C PHE A 44 6.08 -2.32 0.23
N LEU A 45 5.87 -1.14 0.87
CA LEU A 45 5.49 0.07 0.11
C LEU A 45 6.43 0.36 -1.04
N ASP A 46 7.74 0.01 -0.96
CA ASP A 46 8.87 0.87 -1.42
C ASP A 46 8.39 1.28 -2.73
N ILE A 47 8.16 2.56 -2.92
CA ILE A 47 7.21 2.80 -3.96
C ILE A 47 7.96 2.53 -5.29
N GLU A 48 9.33 2.45 -5.25
CA GLU A 48 10.27 1.86 -6.24
C GLU A 48 10.38 0.33 -6.29
N LYS A 49 9.54 -0.39 -5.57
CA LYS A 49 9.34 -1.83 -5.66
C LYS A 49 7.93 -2.35 -5.30
N PHE A 50 6.97 -1.49 -4.99
CA PHE A 50 5.55 -1.79 -4.85
C PHE A 50 4.78 -1.56 -6.13
N LEU A 51 5.37 -0.84 -7.07
CA LEU A 51 4.66 -0.30 -8.19
C LEU A 51 5.15 -0.90 -9.58
N LYS A 52 6.44 -0.85 -10.06
CA LYS A 52 7.16 -1.72 -11.10
C LYS A 52 7.17 -3.17 -10.64
N THR A 53 6.61 -3.38 -9.46
CA THR A 53 5.62 -4.40 -9.21
C THR A 53 4.49 -4.24 -10.27
N ALA A 54 3.25 -3.90 -9.97
CA ALA A 54 2.21 -3.90 -11.00
C ALA A 54 2.18 -2.79 -12.15
N GLN A 55 3.29 -2.42 -12.84
CA GLN A 55 3.42 -2.11 -14.32
C GLN A 55 4.49 -2.98 -14.99
N GLU A 56 5.20 -3.82 -14.23
CA GLU A 56 5.29 -5.20 -14.71
C GLU A 56 3.84 -5.70 -14.82
N GLU A 57 3.12 -5.84 -13.71
CA GLU A 57 1.72 -6.28 -13.73
C GLU A 57 0.67 -5.28 -14.29
N ASP A 58 0.96 -4.52 -15.34
CA ASP A 58 0.06 -3.67 -16.16
C ASP A 58 -1.13 -2.97 -15.39
N LEU A 59 -0.92 -2.22 -14.28
CA LEU A 59 -1.99 -1.53 -13.49
C LEU A 59 -1.96 0.04 -13.46
N LEU A 60 -3.12 0.72 -13.56
CA LEU A 60 -3.45 2.19 -13.66
C LEU A 60 -3.33 2.88 -12.28
N ALA A 61 -2.19 3.45 -11.85
CA ALA A 61 -2.05 4.03 -10.49
C ALA A 61 -3.20 4.92 -10.04
N ILE A 62 -3.71 4.66 -8.81
CA ILE A 62 -4.52 5.47 -7.86
C ILE A 62 -4.24 5.07 -6.37
N VAL A 63 -2.99 4.75 -5.99
CA VAL A 63 -2.52 4.74 -4.57
C VAL A 63 -2.55 6.18 -4.01
N ARG A 64 -2.55 6.44 -2.67
CA ARG A 64 -3.09 7.73 -2.09
C ARG A 64 -2.51 8.37 -0.78
N PRO A 65 -1.24 8.80 -0.70
CA PRO A 65 -0.63 9.74 0.30
C PRO A 65 -1.33 11.05 0.76
N GLY A 66 -2.34 11.59 0.05
CA GLY A 66 -2.91 12.94 0.23
C GLY A 66 -1.91 14.07 0.52
N PRO A 67 -2.08 14.81 1.63
CA PRO A 67 -1.17 14.74 2.78
C PRO A 67 -1.35 13.61 3.79
N TYR A 68 -2.60 13.24 4.00
CA TYR A 68 -3.20 12.19 4.91
C TYR A 68 -3.42 11.04 3.79
N ILE A 69 -3.40 9.75 4.13
CA ILE A 69 -3.99 8.65 3.30
C ILE A 69 -5.36 8.14 3.76
N CYS A 70 -5.81 8.53 4.96
CA CYS A 70 -6.94 7.97 5.70
C CYS A 70 -6.61 6.52 6.05
N ALA A 71 -7.29 5.57 5.41
CA ALA A 71 -6.91 4.18 5.22
C ALA A 71 -6.83 3.33 6.49
N GLU A 72 -7.29 3.80 7.65
CA GLU A 72 -6.93 3.19 8.94
C GLU A 72 -5.39 3.11 9.15
N PHE A 73 -4.64 3.98 8.42
CA PHE A 73 -3.18 4.10 8.46
C PHE A 73 -2.79 5.01 9.62
N GLU A 74 -1.68 5.79 9.62
CA GLU A 74 -1.09 6.32 10.88
C GLU A 74 -1.03 7.81 10.85
N PHE A 75 -1.91 8.34 11.64
CA PHE A 75 -2.58 9.61 11.67
C PHE A 75 -2.79 10.33 10.34
N GLY A 76 -3.71 9.91 9.47
CA GLY A 76 -3.65 8.60 8.83
C GLY A 76 -2.81 8.70 7.58
N GLY A 77 -1.53 9.05 7.69
CA GLY A 77 -0.61 9.38 6.60
C GLY A 77 0.86 9.64 7.01
N LEU A 78 1.20 9.82 8.31
CA LEU A 78 2.35 10.59 8.81
C LEU A 78 3.04 9.95 10.09
N PRO A 79 3.77 10.67 10.99
CA PRO A 79 4.23 10.31 12.34
C PRO A 79 4.19 11.55 13.27
N SER A 80 4.70 11.45 14.50
CA SER A 80 4.36 12.44 15.53
C SER A 80 5.49 13.25 16.13
N TRP A 81 6.71 13.43 15.61
CA TRP A 81 7.59 14.43 16.28
C TRP A 81 7.20 15.83 15.92
N LEU A 82 6.34 16.09 14.94
CA LEU A 82 5.61 17.34 14.89
C LEU A 82 4.21 17.20 15.49
N LEU A 83 4.01 16.19 16.35
CA LEU A 83 3.38 16.36 17.65
C LEU A 83 4.31 17.19 18.57
N ARG A 84 5.36 17.85 18.04
CA ARG A 84 6.15 18.97 18.63
C ARG A 84 6.03 20.37 18.14
N GLU A 85 5.57 20.66 16.94
CA GLU A 85 5.61 22.05 16.47
C GLU A 85 4.42 22.91 16.99
N LYS A 86 4.03 22.70 18.25
CA LYS A 86 3.87 23.74 19.26
C LYS A 86 3.01 25.00 18.99
N ASN A 87 1.92 25.04 18.21
CA ASN A 87 0.56 25.55 18.63
C ASN A 87 -0.35 26.38 17.71
N ILE A 88 -1.59 26.57 18.22
CA ILE A 88 -2.95 26.56 17.60
C ILE A 88 -3.26 25.24 16.84
N ASN A 89 -4.33 25.02 16.03
CA ASN A 89 -4.98 23.68 15.81
C ASN A 89 -4.53 22.55 14.73
N PHE A 90 -4.67 22.63 13.36
CA PHE A 90 -3.96 22.20 12.07
C PHE A 90 -4.70 22.67 10.70
N ARG A 91 -5.14 21.81 9.73
CA ARG A 91 -5.82 22.15 8.40
C ARG A 91 -6.24 23.64 8.13
N THR A 92 -5.32 24.53 7.71
CA THR A 92 -5.49 25.89 7.10
C THR A 92 -4.21 26.30 6.28
N SER A 93 -4.24 27.29 5.39
CA SER A 93 -3.11 27.82 4.55
C SER A 93 -2.02 28.60 5.31
N ASP A 94 -2.48 29.08 6.44
CA ASP A 94 -1.81 29.60 7.59
C ASP A 94 -0.42 28.99 7.83
N GLU A 95 0.58 29.84 8.05
CA GLU A 95 1.80 29.67 7.27
C GLU A 95 2.70 28.49 7.68
N LYS A 96 2.43 27.69 8.72
CA LYS A 96 3.55 27.12 9.49
C LYS A 96 3.61 25.61 9.58
N PHE A 97 2.45 24.98 9.66
CA PHE A 97 2.11 23.72 9.00
C PHE A 97 2.39 23.80 7.52
N MET A 98 2.30 25.01 7.02
CA MET A 98 2.53 25.28 5.65
C MET A 98 4.09 25.26 5.49
N LYS A 99 4.92 25.82 6.38
CA LYS A 99 6.29 25.27 6.70
C LYS A 99 6.25 23.88 7.34
N HIS A 100 5.27 23.08 6.98
CA HIS A 100 5.27 21.64 6.89
C HIS A 100 4.90 21.01 5.51
N VAL A 101 4.96 21.67 4.31
CA VAL A 101 4.97 20.94 2.97
C VAL A 101 5.96 21.25 1.71
N THR A 102 7.28 21.60 1.62
CA THR A 102 8.17 21.74 0.37
C THR A 102 9.22 20.70 0.44
N ARG A 103 10.08 20.81 1.44
CA ARG A 103 11.10 19.84 1.78
C ARG A 103 10.78 18.38 1.42
N TYR A 104 9.55 17.88 1.38
CA TYR A 104 9.25 16.55 0.86
C TYR A 104 8.43 16.52 -0.48
N PHE A 105 7.79 17.64 -0.83
CA PHE A 105 7.74 18.30 -2.13
C PHE A 105 7.50 17.40 -3.30
N ASN A 106 8.58 17.20 -4.02
CA ASN A 106 8.65 16.83 -5.40
C ASN A 106 9.96 16.20 -5.78
N VAL A 107 10.16 15.07 -5.15
CA VAL A 107 11.33 14.21 -5.21
C VAL A 107 10.83 12.81 -5.28
N LEU A 108 9.93 12.44 -4.37
CA LEU A 108 8.81 11.61 -4.75
C LEU A 108 8.24 12.05 -6.13
N LEU A 109 8.01 13.35 -6.35
CA LEU A 109 7.73 13.93 -7.67
C LEU A 109 9.02 14.26 -8.45
N THR A 110 9.92 13.28 -8.46
CA THR A 110 11.11 13.09 -9.28
C THR A 110 11.34 11.62 -9.56
N ILE A 111 11.21 10.66 -8.63
CA ILE A 111 11.16 9.23 -9.04
C ILE A 111 9.76 8.92 -9.58
N LEU A 112 8.65 9.22 -8.91
CA LEU A 112 7.37 9.12 -9.61
C LEU A 112 7.14 10.29 -10.58
N ALA A 113 7.93 11.39 -10.55
CA ALA A 113 8.04 12.25 -11.75
C ALA A 113 9.07 11.74 -12.76
N SER A 114 9.64 10.56 -12.48
CA SER A 114 10.15 9.62 -13.45
C SER A 114 9.10 8.59 -13.88
N LEU A 115 8.00 8.36 -13.13
CA LEU A 115 6.92 7.44 -13.52
C LEU A 115 5.49 8.03 -13.22
N GLN A 116 4.90 8.75 -14.19
CA GLN A 116 3.46 9.12 -14.34
C GLN A 116 2.99 8.72 -15.73
N PHE A 117 2.33 9.53 -16.57
CA PHE A 117 1.82 9.07 -17.86
C PHE A 117 2.62 9.62 -19.05
N THR A 118 3.83 10.17 -18.84
CA THR A 118 4.66 10.84 -19.88
C THR A 118 6.29 10.83 -19.97
N LYS A 119 7.18 10.03 -19.24
CA LYS A 119 8.65 9.77 -18.74
C LYS A 119 9.10 8.32 -18.29
N GLY A 120 8.40 7.43 -17.54
CA GLY A 120 8.80 6.01 -17.31
C GLY A 120 7.77 4.96 -16.80
N GLY A 121 6.60 5.33 -16.27
CA GLY A 121 5.46 4.48 -15.92
C GLY A 121 4.02 4.94 -16.27
N PRO A 122 3.04 4.67 -15.38
CA PRO A 122 1.26 5.43 -14.97
C PRO A 122 0.94 6.82 -14.44
N ILE A 123 0.92 6.98 -13.10
CA ILE A 123 0.20 7.94 -12.27
C ILE A 123 -0.77 8.74 -13.12
N ILE A 124 -1.80 7.95 -13.50
CA ILE A 124 -2.88 8.27 -14.45
C ILE A 124 -3.46 9.61 -14.09
N ALA A 125 -3.51 9.77 -12.77
CA ALA A 125 -3.99 10.91 -12.10
C ALA A 125 -3.27 11.17 -10.79
N LEU A 126 -3.70 12.15 -9.96
CA LEU A 126 -3.02 12.68 -8.75
C LEU A 126 -3.93 13.43 -7.73
N GLN A 127 -3.85 13.17 -6.41
CA GLN A 127 -4.66 13.84 -5.37
C GLN A 127 -3.96 14.98 -4.63
N VAL A 128 -4.72 16.07 -4.49
CA VAL A 128 -4.58 17.10 -3.47
C VAL A 128 -4.70 16.45 -2.10
N GLU A 129 -5.92 16.06 -1.75
CA GLU A 129 -6.35 15.77 -0.38
C GLU A 129 -7.55 14.84 -0.51
N ASN A 130 -7.58 13.73 0.23
CA ASN A 130 -8.78 12.92 0.34
C ASN A 130 -9.69 13.44 1.46
N GLU A 131 -10.95 13.68 1.14
CA GLU A 131 -11.98 14.06 2.11
C GLU A 131 -11.60 15.29 2.92
N TYR A 132 -11.28 16.37 2.21
CA TYR A 132 -11.09 17.67 2.83
C TYR A 132 -12.42 18.28 3.31
N GLY A 133 -13.56 17.78 2.82
CA GLY A 133 -14.89 18.07 3.35
C GLY A 133 -15.27 17.25 4.59
N SER A 134 -14.77 16.03 4.76
CA SER A 134 -15.08 15.19 5.94
C SER A 134 -14.33 15.59 7.22
N THR A 135 -13.83 16.83 7.22
CA THR A 135 -13.34 17.64 8.33
C THR A 135 -14.40 18.10 9.33
N GLU A 136 -15.66 18.24 8.88
CA GLU A 136 -16.67 19.03 9.60
C GLU A 136 -17.06 18.42 10.95
N ASP A 137 -17.33 19.27 11.94
CA ASP A 137 -17.95 18.87 13.20
C ASP A 137 -19.48 18.74 13.01
N PRO A 138 -20.08 17.53 13.18
CA PRO A 138 -21.53 17.33 13.07
C PRO A 138 -22.38 18.15 14.07
N LYS A 139 -21.75 18.83 15.03
CA LYS A 139 -22.39 19.67 16.07
C LYS A 139 -21.79 21.08 16.14
N GLY A 140 -20.82 21.41 15.28
CA GLY A 140 -20.09 22.68 15.30
C GLY A 140 -20.83 23.81 14.59
N GLN A 141 -20.93 24.97 15.24
CA GLN A 141 -21.44 26.20 14.65
C GLN A 141 -20.46 27.35 14.91
N PRO A 142 -19.96 28.04 13.86
CA PRO A 142 -20.17 27.76 12.44
C PRO A 142 -19.53 26.42 12.01
N PRO A 143 -19.99 25.80 10.91
CA PRO A 143 -19.28 24.67 10.31
C PRO A 143 -17.86 25.07 9.92
N PHE A 144 -16.96 24.09 9.84
CA PHE A 144 -15.60 24.31 9.36
C PHE A 144 -15.63 24.90 7.94
N VAL A 145 -14.76 25.86 7.68
CA VAL A 145 -14.59 26.46 6.35
C VAL A 145 -13.29 25.92 5.77
N PRO A 146 -13.33 24.97 4.81
CA PRO A 146 -12.12 24.40 4.26
C PRO A 146 -11.30 25.46 3.54
N ASP A 147 -10.04 25.56 3.96
CA ASP A 147 -9.12 26.54 3.45
C ASP A 147 -8.76 26.26 1.98
N LYS A 148 -9.30 27.12 1.11
CA LYS A 148 -9.09 27.08 -0.33
C LYS A 148 -7.71 27.61 -0.74
N LEU A 149 -7.08 28.47 0.07
CA LEU A 149 -5.71 28.92 -0.16
C LEU A 149 -4.72 27.78 0.13
N TYR A 150 -4.98 26.92 1.13
CA TYR A 150 -4.19 25.71 1.37
C TYR A 150 -4.28 24.85 0.11
N ILE A 151 -5.51 24.57 -0.34
CA ILE A 151 -5.78 23.75 -1.52
C ILE A 151 -5.09 24.35 -2.77
N ALA A 152 -5.16 25.69 -2.94
CA ALA A 152 -4.67 26.43 -4.10
C ALA A 152 -3.15 26.68 -4.12
N GLN A 153 -2.55 26.99 -2.97
CA GLN A 153 -1.10 27.02 -2.78
C GLN A 153 -0.59 25.65 -3.07
N LEU A 154 -1.04 24.62 -2.34
CA LEU A 154 -0.58 23.28 -2.61
C LEU A 154 -0.69 22.90 -4.08
N ARG A 155 -1.75 23.36 -4.74
CA ARG A 155 -1.99 23.19 -6.17
C ARG A 155 -0.87 23.73 -7.07
N GLU A 156 -0.24 24.84 -6.70
CA GLU A 156 0.67 25.56 -7.60
C GLU A 156 1.92 24.76 -7.92
N LEU A 157 2.60 24.25 -6.89
CA LEU A 157 3.95 23.73 -7.10
C LEU A 157 3.97 22.43 -7.90
N MET A 158 2.80 21.83 -8.22
CA MET A 158 2.69 20.76 -9.20
C MET A 158 3.48 21.02 -10.45
N LEU A 159 3.09 22.16 -10.98
CA LEU A 159 3.40 22.57 -12.31
C LEU A 159 4.88 22.98 -12.33
N THR A 160 5.36 23.48 -11.18
CA THR A 160 6.75 23.90 -10.94
C THR A 160 7.70 22.74 -10.71
N ASN A 161 7.20 21.55 -10.38
CA ASN A 161 7.99 20.33 -10.31
C ASN A 161 7.23 19.20 -10.99
N ASN A 162 6.95 19.50 -12.24
CA ASN A 162 6.98 18.48 -13.27
C ASN A 162 5.91 17.40 -13.16
N ILE A 163 4.77 17.79 -12.60
CA ILE A 163 3.51 17.08 -12.73
C ILE A 163 2.41 17.97 -13.33
N LYS A 164 1.74 17.45 -14.36
CA LYS A 164 0.79 18.16 -15.24
C LYS A 164 -0.16 17.20 -16.00
N GLU A 165 -0.58 16.08 -15.39
CA GLU A 165 -1.48 15.08 -16.04
C GLU A 165 -2.91 15.70 -16.21
N LEU A 166 -4.01 14.92 -16.35
CA LEU A 166 -5.41 15.40 -16.12
C LEU A 166 -5.59 15.89 -14.63
N LEU A 167 -6.73 16.10 -13.90
CA LEU A 167 -6.65 16.78 -12.57
C LEU A 167 -7.84 16.63 -11.41
N PHE A 168 -7.98 15.75 -10.36
CA PHE A 168 -9.26 15.34 -9.58
C PHE A 168 -10.21 16.05 -8.48
N THR A 169 -10.11 15.72 -7.15
CA THR A 169 -10.87 15.86 -5.82
C THR A 169 -11.66 14.67 -5.33
N SER A 170 -11.60 14.30 -4.03
CA SER A 170 -12.56 13.34 -3.42
C SER A 170 -13.14 13.78 -2.08
N ASP A 171 -14.45 13.67 -1.97
CA ASP A 171 -15.27 13.90 -0.76
C ASP A 171 -16.60 13.14 -0.96
N SER A 172 -17.39 12.85 0.08
CA SER A 172 -18.79 12.40 -0.12
C SER A 172 -19.67 13.54 -0.67
N PRO A 173 -20.10 13.56 -1.96
CA PRO A 173 -20.65 14.79 -2.57
C PRO A 173 -22.04 15.15 -2.06
N TYR A 174 -22.82 14.16 -1.63
CA TYR A 174 -24.12 14.39 -0.97
C TYR A 174 -23.98 14.94 0.44
N ALA A 175 -22.88 14.65 1.15
CA ALA A 175 -22.65 15.14 2.51
C ALA A 175 -21.90 16.48 2.54
N HIS A 176 -20.90 16.66 1.67
CA HIS A 176 -19.94 17.76 1.75
C HIS A 176 -19.91 18.67 0.51
N GLY A 177 -20.71 18.42 -0.53
CA GLY A 177 -20.71 19.25 -1.73
C GLY A 177 -19.33 19.38 -2.37
N ASP A 178 -18.91 20.60 -2.70
CA ASP A 178 -17.59 20.94 -3.22
C ASP A 178 -16.67 21.59 -2.15
N ILE A 179 -16.95 21.42 -0.86
CA ILE A 179 -16.19 22.12 0.19
C ILE A 179 -14.74 21.63 0.29
N GLY A 180 -14.41 20.40 -0.11
CA GLY A 180 -13.01 19.96 -0.26
C GLY A 180 -12.26 20.54 -1.48
N SER A 181 -12.94 21.32 -2.32
CA SER A 181 -12.57 21.52 -3.74
C SER A 181 -12.28 22.99 -4.15
N LEU A 182 -11.91 23.25 -5.42
CA LEU A 182 -11.90 24.57 -6.07
C LEU A 182 -12.63 24.47 -7.44
N PRO A 183 -13.01 25.58 -8.10
CA PRO A 183 -13.73 25.51 -9.37
C PRO A 183 -12.96 24.94 -10.56
N SER A 184 -11.63 24.92 -10.52
CA SER A 184 -10.85 24.47 -11.67
C SER A 184 -11.03 22.96 -11.94
N LEU A 185 -11.68 22.18 -11.07
CA LEU A 185 -11.77 20.71 -11.13
C LEU A 185 -13.16 20.10 -11.30
N PHE A 186 -13.21 18.76 -11.23
CA PHE A 186 -14.39 17.95 -11.50
C PHE A 186 -14.56 16.70 -10.62
N GLN A 187 -13.98 16.68 -9.40
CA GLN A 187 -14.37 15.95 -8.16
C GLN A 187 -14.89 14.49 -8.24
N THR A 188 -14.75 13.76 -7.14
CA THR A 188 -15.01 12.32 -7.03
C THR A 188 -15.62 12.02 -5.66
N ALA A 189 -16.22 10.86 -5.50
CA ALA A 189 -17.24 10.61 -4.50
C ALA A 189 -16.90 9.47 -3.52
N ASN A 190 -16.99 9.70 -2.22
CA ASN A 190 -16.76 8.65 -1.21
C ASN A 190 -18.09 8.19 -0.57
N PHE A 191 -18.39 6.88 -0.54
CA PHE A 191 -19.66 6.29 -0.03
C PHE A 191 -19.65 4.74 0.04
N ASN A 192 -20.65 4.10 0.65
CA ASN A 192 -20.86 2.63 0.62
C ASN A 192 -22.16 2.13 -0.04
N ASP A 193 -23.11 3.01 -0.36
CA ASP A 193 -24.37 2.67 -1.05
C ASP A 193 -24.93 3.93 -1.74
N LYS A 194 -25.99 3.75 -2.53
CA LYS A 194 -26.73 4.81 -3.26
C LYS A 194 -25.84 5.61 -4.25
N PRO A 195 -25.11 4.94 -5.16
CA PRO A 195 -24.22 5.61 -6.10
C PRO A 195 -24.93 6.64 -6.98
N GLU A 196 -26.18 6.37 -7.39
CA GLU A 196 -26.98 7.28 -8.21
C GLU A 196 -27.16 8.64 -7.52
N GLN A 197 -27.49 8.63 -6.22
CA GLN A 197 -27.65 9.82 -5.39
C GLN A 197 -26.35 10.63 -5.28
N GLN A 198 -25.23 9.95 -5.10
CA GLN A 198 -23.91 10.56 -4.94
C GLN A 198 -23.42 11.15 -6.28
N PHE A 199 -23.64 10.44 -7.39
CA PHE A 199 -23.18 10.86 -8.72
C PHE A 199 -24.07 11.89 -9.40
N ASP A 200 -25.39 11.86 -9.19
CA ASP A 200 -26.29 12.94 -9.62
C ASP A 200 -25.90 14.24 -8.90
N LYS A 201 -25.71 14.17 -7.58
CA LYS A 201 -25.22 15.32 -6.81
C LYS A 201 -23.84 15.79 -7.27
N LEU A 202 -22.94 14.85 -7.55
CA LEU A 202 -21.62 15.17 -8.09
C LEU A 202 -21.75 15.94 -9.41
N LYS A 203 -22.58 15.50 -10.37
CA LYS A 203 -22.80 16.20 -11.65
C LYS A 203 -23.36 17.62 -11.49
N GLU A 204 -24.18 17.91 -10.48
CA GLU A 204 -24.62 19.28 -10.18
C GLU A 204 -23.44 20.23 -9.92
N LEU A 205 -22.44 19.76 -9.16
CA LEU A 205 -21.26 20.53 -8.73
C LEU A 205 -20.25 20.74 -9.87
N GLN A 206 -20.25 19.84 -10.85
CA GLN A 206 -19.25 19.74 -11.92
C GLN A 206 -19.90 19.40 -13.27
N ASN A 207 -20.72 20.32 -13.79
CA ASN A 207 -21.48 20.03 -15.01
C ASN A 207 -20.57 19.77 -16.25
N ASN A 208 -21.01 18.86 -17.13
CA ASN A 208 -20.31 18.38 -18.34
C ASN A 208 -18.98 17.64 -18.10
N LYS A 209 -18.80 17.07 -16.92
CA LYS A 209 -17.56 16.41 -16.51
C LYS A 209 -17.90 15.03 -15.89
N PRO A 210 -17.13 13.94 -16.18
CA PRO A 210 -17.47 12.56 -15.77
C PRO A 210 -17.79 12.37 -14.28
N SER A 211 -18.51 11.32 -13.90
CA SER A 211 -18.65 10.91 -12.48
C SER A 211 -17.54 9.93 -12.09
N MET A 212 -17.26 9.76 -10.80
CA MET A 212 -16.24 8.84 -10.27
C MET A 212 -16.42 8.69 -8.77
N ALA A 213 -16.52 7.46 -8.25
CA ALA A 213 -16.31 7.24 -6.82
C ALA A 213 -14.79 7.29 -6.55
N MET A 214 -14.34 7.63 -5.34
CA MET A 214 -12.92 7.54 -4.98
C MET A 214 -12.64 6.68 -3.75
N GLU A 215 -13.64 6.56 -2.89
CA GLU A 215 -13.77 5.44 -1.98
C GLU A 215 -15.19 4.92 -2.07
N PHE A 216 -15.39 3.83 -2.81
CA PHE A 216 -16.54 2.98 -2.57
C PHE A 216 -16.18 1.95 -1.49
N TRP A 217 -16.70 2.11 -0.28
CA TRP A 217 -16.50 1.17 0.83
C TRP A 217 -17.49 0.00 0.73
N SER A 218 -16.98 -1.21 0.93
CA SER A 218 -17.55 -2.42 0.32
C SER A 218 -17.39 -3.66 1.20
N GLY A 219 -16.20 -3.80 1.79
CA GLY A 219 -15.98 -4.46 3.07
C GLY A 219 -15.92 -3.42 4.20
N TRP A 220 -15.46 -3.83 5.37
CA TRP A 220 -15.09 -2.96 6.49
C TRP A 220 -14.07 -3.65 7.41
N PHE A 221 -13.18 -2.86 8.00
CA PHE A 221 -12.27 -3.31 9.06
C PHE A 221 -13.04 -3.77 10.32
N SER A 222 -12.35 -4.21 11.37
CA SER A 222 -13.00 -4.54 12.65
C SER A 222 -12.15 -4.08 13.82
N HIS A 223 -12.74 -4.07 15.02
CA HIS A 223 -12.08 -3.66 16.27
C HIS A 223 -11.86 -4.82 17.26
N TRP A 224 -10.81 -4.83 18.11
CA TRP A 224 -10.54 -5.93 19.08
C TRP A 224 -11.70 -6.22 20.03
N SER A 225 -12.66 -5.32 20.20
CA SER A 225 -13.87 -5.57 20.98
C SER A 225 -15.06 -6.06 20.13
N GLU A 226 -14.84 -6.40 18.87
CA GLU A 226 -15.86 -6.71 17.86
C GLU A 226 -15.68 -8.10 17.22
N SER A 227 -16.75 -8.58 16.59
CA SER A 227 -16.76 -9.79 15.75
C SER A 227 -15.96 -9.52 14.46
N PRO A 228 -15.48 -10.57 13.73
CA PRO A 228 -14.85 -10.33 12.45
C PRO A 228 -15.91 -9.81 11.48
N TYR A 229 -15.63 -8.70 10.82
CA TYR A 229 -16.53 -8.15 9.82
C TYR A 229 -16.68 -9.13 8.66
N GLN A 230 -17.92 -9.32 8.20
CA GLN A 230 -18.26 -10.17 7.08
C GLN A 230 -19.29 -9.43 6.23
N GLY A 231 -18.81 -8.91 5.10
CA GLY A 231 -19.59 -8.10 4.18
C GLY A 231 -20.61 -8.96 3.43
N ASN A 232 -21.77 -8.36 3.14
CA ASN A 232 -22.80 -9.05 2.38
C ASN A 232 -22.44 -9.03 0.89
N TYR A 233 -21.81 -10.12 0.42
CA TYR A 233 -21.46 -10.36 -0.99
C TYR A 233 -22.53 -9.89 -2.00
N LYS A 234 -23.80 -10.27 -1.81
CA LYS A 234 -24.91 -9.90 -2.71
C LYS A 234 -25.27 -8.40 -2.64
N ASN A 235 -25.07 -7.75 -1.49
CA ASN A 235 -25.22 -6.29 -1.40
C ASN A 235 -24.03 -5.57 -2.04
N PHE A 236 -22.81 -6.04 -1.80
CA PHE A 236 -21.62 -5.52 -2.43
C PHE A 236 -21.75 -5.61 -3.98
N GLU A 237 -22.01 -6.79 -4.53
CA GLU A 237 -22.27 -7.03 -5.96
C GLU A 237 -23.35 -6.09 -6.52
N ARG A 238 -24.45 -5.89 -5.78
CA ARG A 238 -25.57 -5.00 -6.17
C ARG A 238 -25.15 -3.53 -6.23
N VAL A 239 -24.53 -3.00 -5.17
CA VAL A 239 -24.08 -1.59 -5.14
C VAL A 239 -23.08 -1.36 -6.25
N PHE A 240 -22.19 -2.32 -6.45
CA PHE A 240 -21.15 -2.19 -7.44
C PHE A 240 -21.66 -2.26 -8.88
N GLU A 241 -22.56 -3.21 -9.16
CA GLU A 241 -23.29 -3.25 -10.42
C GLU A 241 -24.07 -1.95 -10.67
N SER A 242 -24.51 -1.22 -9.62
CA SER A 242 -25.15 0.09 -9.81
C SER A 242 -24.17 1.21 -10.11
N ILE A 243 -23.00 1.27 -9.45
CA ILE A 243 -21.92 2.22 -9.81
C ILE A 243 -21.59 2.12 -11.29
N LEU A 244 -21.44 0.89 -11.78
CA LEU A 244 -21.09 0.54 -13.15
C LEU A 244 -22.21 0.73 -14.19
N LYS A 245 -23.47 0.76 -13.76
CA LYS A 245 -24.61 1.14 -14.63
C LYS A 245 -24.76 2.64 -14.74
N TYR A 246 -24.27 3.37 -13.76
CA TYR A 246 -24.08 4.79 -13.85
C TYR A 246 -22.82 5.06 -14.70
N PRO A 247 -22.76 6.09 -15.57
CA PRO A 247 -21.54 6.45 -16.28
C PRO A 247 -20.56 7.12 -15.30
N ALA A 248 -19.93 6.30 -14.47
CA ALA A 248 -19.06 6.69 -13.37
C ALA A 248 -17.80 5.82 -13.30
N SER A 249 -16.72 6.53 -13.08
CA SER A 249 -15.36 6.04 -12.94
C SER A 249 -15.04 5.74 -11.46
N VAL A 250 -13.80 5.97 -11.05
CA VAL A 250 -12.74 4.96 -10.93
C VAL A 250 -11.88 5.18 -9.67
N ASN A 251 -12.41 5.08 -8.44
CA ASN A 251 -11.65 4.50 -7.31
C ASN A 251 -12.53 3.86 -6.19
N LEU A 252 -11.95 3.56 -5.02
CA LEU A 252 -12.11 2.32 -4.25
C LEU A 252 -11.72 2.41 -2.73
N TYR A 253 -12.07 1.42 -1.89
CA TYR A 253 -11.48 1.12 -0.53
C TYR A 253 -11.70 -0.37 -0.10
N MET A 254 -10.88 -1.20 0.61
CA MET A 254 -9.51 -1.33 1.23
C MET A 254 -8.46 -2.43 0.76
N PHE A 255 -7.46 -2.24 -0.16
CA PHE A 255 -6.61 -3.29 -0.84
C PHE A 255 -5.11 -3.01 -0.69
N HIS A 256 -4.24 -4.02 -0.62
CA HIS A 256 -4.47 -5.44 -0.34
C HIS A 256 -4.76 -5.41 1.15
N GLY A 257 -6.02 -5.43 1.52
CA GLY A 257 -6.44 -4.88 2.79
C GLY A 257 -5.81 -5.65 3.92
N GLY A 258 -5.79 -6.99 3.82
CA GLY A 258 -5.65 -7.98 4.89
C GLY A 258 -4.95 -7.60 6.21
N THR A 259 -3.96 -6.74 6.20
CA THR A 259 -3.02 -6.43 7.27
C THR A 259 -2.83 -4.97 7.33
N SER A 260 -1.83 -4.61 8.11
CA SER A 260 -1.13 -3.42 8.09
C SER A 260 0.38 -3.76 8.20
N TRP A 261 1.24 -3.21 7.33
CA TRP A 261 2.67 -3.51 7.21
C TRP A 261 3.49 -2.81 8.28
N GLY A 262 3.87 -3.50 9.37
CA GLY A 262 4.49 -2.90 10.56
C GLY A 262 3.98 -3.46 11.91
N PHE A 263 4.07 -2.71 13.02
CA PHE A 263 3.46 -3.07 14.33
C PHE A 263 1.93 -3.03 14.26
N LEU A 264 1.35 -3.25 13.08
CA LEU A 264 0.41 -2.25 12.66
C LEU A 264 -1.00 -2.51 13.14
N ASN A 265 -1.69 -1.40 13.38
CA ASN A 265 -3.01 -1.34 13.94
C ASN A 265 -3.83 -0.03 13.81
N GLY A 266 -4.95 -0.05 13.09
CA GLY A 266 -5.87 1.09 12.90
C GLY A 266 -6.80 1.31 14.09
N ALA A 267 -8.09 1.71 13.85
CA ALA A 267 -9.22 2.05 14.79
C ALA A 267 -9.99 3.38 14.56
N ASN A 268 -10.90 3.74 15.49
CA ASN A 268 -11.57 5.05 15.64
C ASN A 268 -11.97 5.47 17.10
N LEU A 269 -12.43 6.73 17.27
CA LEU A 269 -13.27 7.18 18.41
C LEU A 269 -14.75 7.14 17.99
N LYS A 270 -15.59 6.47 18.79
CA LYS A 270 -17.04 6.42 18.55
C LYS A 270 -17.72 7.74 18.96
N SER A 271 -18.36 8.40 18.00
CA SER A 271 -19.04 9.70 18.21
C SER A 271 -20.32 9.61 19.06
N GLU A 272 -20.93 8.43 19.14
CA GLU A 272 -22.17 8.19 19.91
C GLU A 272 -21.92 7.87 21.39
N PHE A 273 -20.73 7.38 21.75
CA PHE A 273 -20.43 6.85 23.09
C PHE A 273 -19.19 7.49 23.72
N GLN A 274 -19.30 8.77 24.12
CA GLN A 274 -18.35 9.52 24.96
C GLN A 274 -16.85 9.19 24.72
N ASN A 275 -16.40 9.34 23.47
CA ASN A 275 -15.02 9.10 23.09
C ASN A 275 -14.48 7.71 23.53
N SER A 276 -15.26 6.65 23.32
CA SER A 276 -14.72 5.29 23.43
C SER A 276 -13.69 5.07 22.32
N TYR A 277 -12.44 4.84 22.73
CA TYR A 277 -11.41 4.29 21.88
C TYR A 277 -11.75 2.87 21.45
N GLN A 278 -11.67 2.59 20.15
CA GLN A 278 -12.02 1.30 19.57
C GLN A 278 -10.83 0.67 18.82
N PRO A 279 -9.75 0.16 19.46
CA PRO A 279 -8.62 -0.52 18.79
C PRO A 279 -9.06 -1.46 17.64
N ASP A 280 -8.43 -1.47 16.46
CA ASP A 280 -8.77 -2.38 15.35
C ASP A 280 -8.53 -3.83 15.81
N ILE A 281 -8.98 -4.85 15.09
CA ILE A 281 -8.59 -6.24 15.39
C ILE A 281 -7.15 -6.45 14.97
N THR A 282 -6.58 -7.65 15.18
CA THR A 282 -5.55 -8.13 14.23
C THR A 282 -6.12 -8.25 12.81
N SER A 283 -6.01 -9.27 11.95
CA SER A 283 -6.36 -9.14 10.51
C SER A 283 -7.24 -7.95 9.99
N TYR A 284 -6.66 -6.97 9.27
CA TYR A 284 -7.40 -6.07 8.34
C TYR A 284 -7.89 -6.86 7.10
N ASP A 285 -8.25 -8.12 7.35
CA ASP A 285 -8.99 -9.03 6.52
C ASP A 285 -10.33 -8.44 6.11
N TYR A 286 -10.74 -7.25 6.62
CA TYR A 286 -11.69 -6.23 6.11
C TYR A 286 -13.02 -6.73 5.52
N ASP A 287 -13.29 -8.03 5.50
CA ASP A 287 -13.88 -8.64 4.29
C ASP A 287 -13.14 -8.07 3.05
N ALA A 288 -11.85 -8.40 2.93
CA ALA A 288 -10.83 -7.60 2.27
C ALA A 288 -10.38 -8.16 0.93
N PRO A 289 -9.78 -7.30 0.15
CA PRO A 289 -8.34 -7.14 0.14
C PRO A 289 -7.46 -8.32 0.18
N LEU A 290 -7.69 -9.22 -0.79
CA LEU A 290 -7.07 -10.50 -0.86
C LEU A 290 -7.10 -11.09 0.59
N THR A 291 -8.29 -11.12 1.26
CA THR A 291 -8.64 -11.41 2.70
C THR A 291 -7.56 -12.18 3.41
N GLU A 292 -6.63 -11.47 4.02
CA GLU A 292 -5.44 -12.07 4.59
C GLU A 292 -4.73 -12.95 3.53
N TYR A 293 -5.00 -14.24 3.46
CA TYR A 293 -4.02 -15.25 3.12
C TYR A 293 -3.77 -15.54 1.63
N GLY A 294 -4.37 -16.47 0.86
CA GLY A 294 -5.43 -17.48 1.05
C GLY A 294 -5.93 -18.09 -0.27
N ASP A 295 -7.06 -18.81 -0.32
CA ASP A 295 -7.54 -19.51 -1.54
C ASP A 295 -8.75 -18.82 -2.22
N TYR A 296 -8.54 -17.99 -3.27
CA TYR A 296 -9.51 -17.11 -3.99
C TYR A 296 -11.03 -17.37 -3.71
N THR A 297 -11.82 -16.40 -3.23
CA THR A 297 -13.08 -16.71 -2.48
C THR A 297 -14.41 -16.89 -3.26
N ALA A 298 -15.48 -16.16 -2.88
CA ALA A 298 -16.85 -16.22 -3.41
C ALA A 298 -17.47 -14.82 -3.58
N LYS A 299 -16.65 -13.77 -3.51
CA LYS A 299 -17.02 -12.44 -4.02
C LYS A 299 -16.40 -12.19 -5.38
N TYR A 300 -15.32 -12.91 -5.72
CA TYR A 300 -15.31 -13.97 -6.75
C TYR A 300 -16.75 -14.38 -7.10
N PHE A 301 -17.37 -13.78 -8.11
CA PHE A 301 -18.85 -13.67 -8.12
C PHE A 301 -19.41 -12.28 -8.43
N ALA A 302 -18.57 -11.25 -8.58
CA ALA A 302 -19.03 -9.87 -8.71
C ALA A 302 -18.09 -9.04 -9.57
N VAL A 303 -17.01 -8.48 -9.04
CA VAL A 303 -16.09 -7.57 -9.77
C VAL A 303 -15.62 -8.18 -11.08
N LYS A 304 -15.18 -9.44 -11.01
CA LYS A 304 -14.69 -10.24 -12.13
C LYS A 304 -15.74 -10.53 -13.15
N ASP A 305 -16.98 -10.27 -12.79
CA ASP A 305 -18.16 -10.48 -13.58
C ASP A 305 -18.78 -9.16 -14.04
N LEU A 306 -18.56 -8.07 -13.30
CA LEU A 306 -19.32 -6.83 -13.32
C LEU A 306 -18.56 -5.69 -13.98
N ILE A 307 -17.29 -5.50 -13.68
CA ILE A 307 -16.48 -4.63 -14.53
C ILE A 307 -16.40 -5.29 -15.91
N GLN A 308 -16.22 -6.61 -15.91
CA GLN A 308 -16.54 -7.56 -16.99
C GLN A 308 -18.03 -7.52 -17.51
N LYS A 309 -18.93 -6.67 -17.05
CA LYS A 309 -20.28 -6.54 -17.64
C LYS A 309 -20.58 -5.13 -18.11
N TYR A 310 -19.77 -4.17 -17.68
CA TYR A 310 -20.13 -2.76 -17.75
C TYR A 310 -18.98 -1.83 -18.13
N ASN A 311 -17.72 -2.11 -17.76
CA ASN A 311 -16.62 -1.27 -18.20
C ASN A 311 -16.48 -1.36 -19.71
N THR A 312 -16.75 -0.27 -20.40
CA THR A 312 -16.59 -0.25 -21.84
C THR A 312 -15.15 0.09 -22.26
N VAL A 313 -14.20 -0.14 -21.35
CA VAL A 313 -12.78 -0.39 -21.59
C VAL A 313 -12.43 -1.84 -21.21
N GLN A 314 -11.60 -2.46 -22.04
CA GLN A 314 -11.23 -3.87 -22.14
C GLN A 314 -9.73 -3.90 -22.51
N THR A 315 -8.96 -4.80 -21.90
CA THR A 315 -7.59 -4.54 -21.46
C THR A 315 -6.56 -5.66 -21.80
N LYS A 316 -5.61 -6.08 -20.92
CA LYS A 316 -5.00 -7.44 -20.87
C LYS A 316 -4.48 -7.87 -19.46
N LEU A 317 -5.42 -8.16 -18.56
CA LEU A 317 -5.26 -8.58 -17.13
C LEU A 317 -5.02 -10.07 -16.82
N PRO A 318 -4.42 -10.56 -15.74
CA PRO A 318 -3.60 -11.77 -15.94
C PRO A 318 -4.25 -13.10 -15.39
N ASP A 319 -3.83 -14.33 -15.82
CA ASP A 319 -4.32 -15.65 -15.28
C ASP A 319 -4.16 -15.55 -13.77
N ILE A 320 -5.28 -15.53 -13.06
CA ILE A 320 -5.42 -15.92 -11.65
C ILE A 320 -4.19 -16.75 -11.20
N PRO A 321 -3.18 -16.13 -10.54
CA PRO A 321 -1.91 -16.79 -10.28
C PRO A 321 -2.08 -18.14 -9.57
N LYS A 322 -1.07 -19.01 -9.66
CA LYS A 322 -1.15 -20.25 -8.87
C LYS A 322 -1.20 -19.90 -7.40
N LEU A 323 -2.20 -20.46 -6.71
CA LEU A 323 -2.16 -20.64 -5.27
C LEU A 323 -0.79 -21.23 -4.91
N THR A 324 -0.05 -20.45 -4.14
CA THR A 324 1.17 -20.90 -3.47
C THR A 324 0.72 -21.75 -2.24
N LYS A 325 1.57 -22.30 -1.37
CA LYS A 325 1.24 -23.50 -0.56
C LYS A 325 1.19 -23.27 0.97
N ARG A 326 0.31 -24.01 1.67
CA ARG A 326 0.08 -24.01 3.14
C ARG A 326 0.47 -25.36 3.82
N VAL A 327 1.22 -25.35 4.94
CA VAL A 327 1.57 -26.49 5.82
C VAL A 327 1.69 -26.09 7.29
N ALA A 328 0.83 -26.64 8.15
CA ALA A 328 0.97 -26.54 9.61
C ALA A 328 2.21 -27.30 10.13
N TYR A 329 3.15 -26.59 10.75
CA TYR A 329 4.35 -27.17 11.36
C TYR A 329 4.05 -27.88 12.68
N HIS A 330 5.05 -28.63 13.16
CA HIS A 330 4.96 -29.35 14.42
C HIS A 330 4.96 -28.38 15.61
N THR A 331 4.16 -28.69 16.62
CA THR A 331 4.11 -27.96 17.90
C THR A 331 5.50 -27.85 18.52
N LEU A 332 5.84 -26.66 19.01
CA LEU A 332 7.05 -26.42 19.80
C LEU A 332 6.73 -26.35 21.29
N LYS A 333 7.73 -26.66 22.12
CA LYS A 333 7.74 -26.29 23.53
C LYS A 333 8.54 -25.01 23.72
N ILE A 334 8.18 -24.20 24.70
CA ILE A 334 9.04 -23.11 25.14
C ILE A 334 10.31 -23.70 25.77
N GLU A 335 11.47 -23.31 25.25
CA GLU A 335 12.79 -23.72 25.75
C GLU A 335 13.36 -22.74 26.78
N LYS A 336 13.10 -21.44 26.57
CA LYS A 336 13.76 -20.34 27.29
C LYS A 336 12.80 -19.20 27.62
N TYR A 337 13.12 -18.47 28.67
CA TYR A 337 12.34 -17.34 29.18
C TYR A 337 13.29 -16.22 29.62
N LEU A 338 12.92 -14.97 29.36
CA LEU A 338 13.53 -13.80 29.98
C LEU A 338 12.48 -12.98 30.75
N PRO A 339 12.61 -12.86 32.09
CA PRO A 339 11.69 -12.08 32.90
C PRO A 339 11.80 -10.57 32.65
N TYR A 340 10.68 -9.88 32.89
CA TYR A 340 10.52 -8.42 32.81
C TYR A 340 11.66 -7.61 33.48
N SER A 341 12.24 -8.08 34.59
CA SER A 341 13.39 -7.40 35.22
C SER A 341 14.63 -7.34 34.31
N LYS A 342 15.04 -8.48 33.72
CA LYS A 342 16.21 -8.58 32.82
C LYS A 342 15.98 -7.92 31.47
N ILE A 343 14.71 -7.75 31.07
CA ILE A 343 14.29 -7.03 29.85
C ILE A 343 14.70 -5.55 29.94
N ILE A 344 14.46 -4.90 31.08
CA ILE A 344 14.72 -3.47 31.30
C ILE A 344 16.22 -3.18 31.36
N GLU A 345 17.03 -4.14 31.78
CA GLU A 345 18.47 -4.01 32.01
C GLU A 345 19.32 -3.94 30.70
N GLN A 346 18.76 -4.10 29.48
CA GLN A 346 19.54 -4.44 28.26
C GLN A 346 19.38 -3.53 26.98
N LEU A 347 19.13 -2.22 27.09
CA LEU A 347 18.70 -1.32 25.98
C LEU A 347 19.84 -0.51 25.23
N PRO A 348 19.65 0.72 24.66
CA PRO A 348 20.74 1.71 24.28
C PRO A 348 21.40 2.79 25.25
N TYR A 349 20.77 3.77 25.94
CA TYR A 349 21.38 4.58 27.08
C TYR A 349 20.65 5.08 28.42
N GLN A 350 19.37 4.79 28.77
CA GLN A 350 18.53 5.27 29.94
C GLN A 350 18.21 6.79 30.02
N ILE A 351 16.98 7.19 30.40
CA ILE A 351 16.53 8.61 30.48
C ILE A 351 16.21 9.02 31.92
N ASP A 352 16.68 10.19 32.37
CA ASP A 352 16.23 10.84 33.61
C ASP A 352 15.46 12.13 33.29
N SER A 353 14.24 12.28 33.82
CA SER A 353 13.47 13.52 33.72
C SER A 353 12.67 13.82 34.98
N LYS A 354 12.72 15.08 35.41
CA LYS A 354 11.92 15.61 36.53
C LYS A 354 10.42 15.46 36.33
N GLU A 355 9.92 15.71 35.12
CA GLU A 355 8.50 15.62 34.79
C GLU A 355 8.24 14.41 33.91
N LEU A 356 7.00 13.93 33.92
CA LEU A 356 6.53 12.96 32.94
C LEU A 356 6.64 13.57 31.56
N LEU A 357 7.70 13.16 30.89
CA LEU A 357 7.85 13.26 29.46
C LEU A 357 6.82 12.28 28.89
N SER A 358 5.90 12.75 28.07
CA SER A 358 5.11 11.85 27.24
C SER A 358 5.98 10.89 26.44
N MET A 359 5.37 9.94 25.76
CA MET A 359 6.07 8.74 25.32
C MET A 359 7.01 8.94 24.13
N GLU A 360 6.70 9.90 23.29
CA GLU A 360 7.64 10.47 22.34
C GLU A 360 8.03 11.85 22.87
N ASN A 361 7.82 12.16 24.15
CA ASN A 361 8.53 13.25 24.81
C ASN A 361 9.93 12.79 25.26
N LEU A 362 10.37 11.62 24.77
CA LEU A 362 11.48 10.91 25.34
C LEU A 362 12.80 11.21 24.68
N PRO A 363 13.77 11.73 25.44
CA PRO A 363 14.97 12.26 24.86
C PRO A 363 15.93 11.19 24.30
N ILE A 364 15.76 10.83 23.00
CA ILE A 364 16.62 9.88 22.24
C ILE A 364 16.63 10.07 20.67
N ASN A 365 17.35 9.20 19.88
CA ASN A 365 17.16 8.79 18.36
C ASN A 365 17.57 10.26 17.78
N ASN A 366 18.67 10.91 18.20
CA ASN A 366 19.09 12.33 17.93
C ASN A 366 18.20 13.42 18.41
N ASN A 367 16.94 13.10 18.68
CA ASN A 367 15.82 13.97 18.80
C ASN A 367 14.54 13.42 18.13
N THR A 368 14.48 12.27 17.46
CA THR A 368 13.25 11.69 16.84
C THR A 368 12.41 10.76 17.75
N GLY A 369 12.97 10.55 18.94
CA GLY A 369 12.79 9.62 20.04
C GLY A 369 12.03 8.35 19.91
N GLN A 370 11.20 8.05 20.90
CA GLN A 370 10.46 6.81 20.96
C GLN A 370 9.06 7.02 20.40
N SER A 371 8.62 6.40 19.31
CA SER A 371 7.34 6.78 18.66
C SER A 371 6.31 5.67 18.91
N PHE A 372 6.66 4.47 19.39
CA PHE A 372 5.65 3.40 19.51
C PHE A 372 5.76 2.51 20.73
N GLY A 373 5.13 1.33 20.66
CA GLY A 373 5.21 0.22 21.60
C GLY A 373 5.13 0.66 23.04
N TYR A 374 5.64 -0.14 23.94
CA TYR A 374 5.56 0.15 25.36
C TYR A 374 6.48 1.31 25.76
N ILE A 375 6.22 1.90 26.90
CA ILE A 375 7.22 2.69 27.65
C ILE A 375 7.18 2.21 29.08
N ILE A 376 8.25 2.44 29.82
CA ILE A 376 8.27 2.20 31.25
C ILE A 376 8.60 3.53 31.94
N TYR A 377 7.58 4.14 32.54
CA TYR A 377 7.80 5.23 33.50
C TYR A 377 8.16 4.61 34.84
N ARG A 378 9.44 4.64 35.20
CA ARG A 378 9.99 4.06 36.41
C ARG A 378 10.23 5.14 37.45
N LYS A 379 9.74 4.92 38.67
CA LYS A 379 10.10 5.70 39.85
C LYS A 379 10.65 4.80 40.94
N LYS A 380 11.92 4.99 41.29
CA LYS A 380 12.58 4.35 42.44
C LYS A 380 12.39 5.15 43.74
N GLY A 381 12.57 4.47 44.87
CA GLY A 381 12.64 5.10 46.20
C GLY A 381 11.31 5.49 46.83
N ILE A 382 10.17 5.03 46.31
CA ILE A 382 8.86 5.46 46.82
C ILE A 382 8.40 4.63 48.03
N THR A 383 7.42 5.15 48.77
CA THR A 383 6.72 4.38 49.82
C THR A 383 5.28 4.15 49.38
N ILE A 384 4.85 2.90 49.33
CA ILE A 384 3.48 2.50 48.99
C ILE A 384 2.87 1.85 50.22
N SER A 385 1.72 2.36 50.68
CA SER A 385 1.00 1.80 51.82
C SER A 385 -0.09 0.83 51.33
N PRO A 386 -0.60 -0.08 52.19
CA PRO A 386 -1.84 -0.78 51.93
C PRO A 386 -2.96 0.19 51.54
N LYS A 387 -3.60 -0.05 50.40
CA LYS A 387 -4.62 0.82 49.77
C LYS A 387 -4.15 2.19 49.26
N SER A 388 -2.84 2.41 49.08
CA SER A 388 -2.40 3.60 48.36
C SER A 388 -3.02 3.65 46.96
N VAL A 389 -3.55 4.80 46.57
CA VAL A 389 -4.24 4.99 45.29
C VAL A 389 -3.29 5.64 44.29
N LEU A 390 -3.02 4.92 43.20
CA LEU A 390 -2.35 5.46 42.03
C LEU A 390 -3.39 6.06 41.09
N LYS A 391 -3.17 7.30 40.68
CA LYS A 391 -4.09 8.07 39.83
C LYS A 391 -3.32 8.73 38.70
N ILE A 392 -3.69 8.39 37.47
CA ILE A 392 -3.11 8.99 36.28
C ILE A 392 -3.98 10.21 35.93
N LEU A 393 -3.36 11.39 35.80
CA LEU A 393 -4.08 12.59 35.35
C LEU A 393 -4.21 12.58 33.83
N GLY A 394 -5.29 13.14 33.30
CA GLY A 394 -5.59 13.02 31.87
C GLY A 394 -6.21 11.66 31.55
N TYR A 395 -6.10 11.17 30.32
CA TYR A 395 -6.37 9.75 30.06
C TYR A 395 -5.07 8.95 30.17
N VAL A 396 -5.18 7.64 30.34
CA VAL A 396 -4.09 6.75 29.95
C VAL A 396 -4.11 6.66 28.45
N TYR A 397 -2.98 6.96 27.83
CA TYR A 397 -2.83 6.89 26.40
C TYR A 397 -1.82 5.79 26.04
N ASP A 398 -2.20 4.51 25.94
CA ASP A 398 -3.59 4.04 25.74
C ASP A 398 -3.98 2.78 26.50
N THR A 399 -3.03 1.90 26.83
CA THR A 399 -3.19 1.03 28.01
C THR A 399 -1.98 1.10 28.91
N VAL A 400 -2.11 0.73 30.19
CA VAL A 400 -0.97 0.70 31.12
C VAL A 400 -1.03 -0.49 32.06
N ASN A 401 0.06 -1.24 32.09
CA ASN A 401 0.31 -2.24 33.13
C ASN A 401 1.14 -1.63 34.26
N VAL A 402 0.75 -1.89 35.52
CA VAL A 402 1.42 -1.36 36.71
C VAL A 402 2.21 -2.46 37.38
N TYR A 403 3.50 -2.21 37.64
CA TYR A 403 4.37 -3.13 38.38
C TYR A 403 4.93 -2.47 39.63
N ILE A 404 5.06 -3.26 40.70
CA ILE A 404 5.76 -2.85 41.92
C ILE A 404 6.89 -3.86 42.13
N ASN A 405 8.14 -3.39 42.21
CA ASN A 405 9.34 -4.23 42.37
C ASN A 405 9.44 -5.37 41.34
N ASN A 406 9.03 -5.10 40.10
CA ASN A 406 8.90 -6.04 38.97
C ASN A 406 7.71 -7.04 39.03
N GLU A 407 6.83 -7.00 40.04
CA GLU A 407 5.61 -7.81 40.08
C GLU A 407 4.40 -7.08 39.46
N LEU A 408 3.66 -7.76 38.57
CA LEU A 408 2.47 -7.22 37.89
C LEU A 408 1.25 -7.12 38.82
N ILE A 409 0.72 -5.89 38.96
CA ILE A 409 -0.46 -5.56 39.77
C ILE A 409 -1.75 -5.57 38.94
N THR A 410 -1.71 -5.08 37.70
CA THR A 410 -2.85 -5.10 36.76
C THR A 410 -3.01 -6.48 36.12
N ARG A 411 -4.03 -7.25 36.54
CA ARG A 411 -4.22 -8.66 36.13
C ARG A 411 -5.38 -8.94 35.18
N ASN A 412 -6.03 -7.90 34.64
CA ASN A 412 -7.22 -8.07 33.80
C ASN A 412 -6.89 -7.82 32.33
N VAL A 413 -7.11 -8.85 31.51
CA VAL A 413 -6.81 -8.85 30.07
C VAL A 413 -7.99 -8.28 29.25
N GLY A 414 -9.19 -8.13 29.81
CA GLY A 414 -10.39 -7.88 29.01
C GLY A 414 -11.48 -6.96 29.57
N ASP A 415 -11.20 -6.19 30.63
CA ASP A 415 -12.13 -5.14 31.09
C ASP A 415 -11.71 -3.75 30.61
N LEU A 416 -12.13 -3.42 29.38
CA LEU A 416 -11.95 -2.12 28.74
C LEU A 416 -12.65 -0.94 29.46
N ASN A 417 -13.37 -1.20 30.57
CA ASN A 417 -13.97 -0.17 31.42
C ASN A 417 -13.14 0.11 32.68
N SER A 418 -12.07 -0.66 32.93
CA SER A 418 -11.28 -0.60 34.16
C SER A 418 -10.19 0.51 34.15
N PHE A 419 -9.28 0.49 35.12
CA PHE A 419 -8.11 1.36 35.11
C PHE A 419 -7.20 1.00 33.95
N GLY A 420 -6.56 2.01 33.35
CA GLY A 420 -5.50 1.76 32.39
C GLY A 420 -5.95 1.40 30.98
N HIS A 421 -7.09 1.94 30.56
CA HIS A 421 -7.51 1.99 29.15
C HIS A 421 -7.88 3.41 28.77
N TRP A 422 -7.67 3.79 27.50
CA TRP A 422 -8.12 5.08 26.98
C TRP A 422 -9.65 5.15 26.83
N ARG A 423 -10.30 5.39 27.95
CA ARG A 423 -11.75 5.61 28.07
C ARG A 423 -12.06 6.43 29.31
N ASN A 424 -11.33 6.18 30.38
CA ASN A 424 -11.52 6.81 31.68
C ASN A 424 -10.52 7.94 31.89
N LYS A 425 -10.99 9.20 31.86
CA LYS A 425 -10.18 10.35 32.27
C LYS A 425 -10.00 10.35 33.79
N ASN A 426 -8.80 10.71 34.25
CA ASN A 426 -8.35 10.72 35.63
C ASN A 426 -8.48 9.34 36.32
N SER A 427 -8.23 8.25 35.58
CA SER A 427 -8.40 6.88 36.07
C SER A 427 -7.49 6.57 37.26
N SER A 428 -8.04 5.88 38.26
CA SER A 428 -7.33 5.50 39.49
C SER A 428 -7.40 3.99 39.75
N ILE A 429 -6.39 3.43 40.41
CA ILE A 429 -6.33 2.05 40.87
C ILE A 429 -5.85 1.99 42.33
N GLU A 430 -6.50 1.15 43.15
CA GLU A 430 -6.01 0.82 44.49
C GLU A 430 -4.85 -0.17 44.35
N LEU A 431 -3.65 0.23 44.80
CA LEU A 431 -2.49 -0.65 44.85
C LEU A 431 -2.68 -1.63 46.02
N SER A 432 -3.25 -2.78 45.70
CA SER A 432 -3.74 -3.80 46.66
C SER A 432 -2.60 -4.59 47.32
N SER A 433 -1.78 -3.89 48.10
CA SER A 433 -0.75 -4.50 48.96
C SER A 433 -1.29 -4.87 50.34
N SER A 434 -0.85 -6.02 50.86
CA SER A 434 -1.03 -6.45 52.26
C SER A 434 0.01 -5.86 53.22
N VAL A 435 1.05 -5.20 52.70
CA VAL A 435 2.20 -4.67 53.46
C VAL A 435 2.63 -3.28 52.97
N ASN A 436 3.38 -2.54 53.79
CA ASN A 436 4.06 -1.33 53.32
C ASN A 436 5.26 -1.71 52.45
N TYR A 437 5.33 -1.23 51.23
CA TYR A 437 6.55 -1.27 50.42
C TYR A 437 7.36 0.00 50.68
N PHE A 438 8.53 -0.13 51.31
CA PHE A 438 9.49 0.96 51.50
C PHE A 438 10.58 0.91 50.44
N ASN A 439 11.05 2.07 49.97
CA ASN A 439 12.08 2.19 48.93
C ASN A 439 11.72 1.42 47.63
N ALA A 440 10.43 1.38 47.30
CA ALA A 440 9.89 0.60 46.19
C ALA A 440 10.27 1.19 44.83
N THR A 441 10.26 0.32 43.81
CA THR A 441 10.27 0.72 42.40
C THR A 441 8.86 0.54 41.84
N LEU A 442 8.26 1.62 41.35
CA LEU A 442 7.00 1.63 40.61
C LEU A 442 7.29 1.79 39.12
N ASP A 443 6.77 0.88 38.31
CA ASP A 443 6.82 0.98 36.85
C ASP A 443 5.41 1.11 36.27
N LEU A 444 5.24 2.07 35.37
CA LEU A 444 4.03 2.19 34.54
C LEU A 444 4.41 1.80 33.11
N VAL A 445 4.11 0.56 32.75
CA VAL A 445 4.36 0.01 31.41
C VAL A 445 3.20 0.41 30.49
N VAL A 446 3.27 1.61 29.91
CA VAL A 446 2.18 2.15 29.09
C VAL A 446 2.33 1.58 27.69
N GLU A 447 1.48 0.61 27.33
CA GLU A 447 1.42 0.17 25.96
C GLU A 447 0.77 1.25 25.09
N ASN A 448 1.43 1.43 23.97
CA ASN A 448 0.82 1.61 22.67
C ASN A 448 -0.47 0.81 22.41
N MET A 449 -1.62 1.23 22.93
CA MET A 449 -2.89 1.02 22.19
C MET A 449 -3.11 2.18 21.21
N GLY A 450 -4.08 3.14 21.19
CA GLY A 450 -4.14 4.02 19.99
C GLY A 450 -4.81 5.40 19.75
N ARG A 451 -4.67 5.93 18.50
CA ARG A 451 -5.00 7.21 17.73
C ARG A 451 -6.26 7.33 16.65
N VAL A 452 -7.51 7.96 16.62
CA VAL A 452 -8.70 7.96 15.60
C VAL A 452 -8.47 8.17 14.08
N ASN A 453 -8.66 7.21 13.17
CA ASN A 453 -8.21 7.39 11.76
C ASN A 453 -8.98 8.42 10.91
N PHE A 454 -10.03 9.02 11.47
CA PHE A 454 -11.07 9.73 10.73
C PHE A 454 -11.70 10.86 11.56
N GLY A 455 -12.29 11.87 10.91
CA GLY A 455 -13.18 12.84 11.57
C GLY A 455 -12.53 14.12 12.10
N HIS A 456 -13.16 14.74 13.10
CA HIS A 456 -12.97 16.17 13.35
C HIS A 456 -11.55 16.52 13.73
N LEU A 457 -11.14 17.64 13.14
CA LEU A 457 -10.05 18.50 13.51
C LEU A 457 -9.66 18.35 15.00
N SER A 458 -10.28 19.05 15.94
CA SER A 458 -9.82 19.15 17.34
C SER A 458 -9.51 17.84 18.08
N GLN A 459 -9.99 16.69 17.60
CA GLN A 459 -9.55 15.39 18.11
C GLN A 459 -8.04 15.28 17.96
N LEU A 460 -7.52 15.73 16.80
CA LEU A 460 -6.13 16.08 16.58
C LEU A 460 -5.56 17.25 17.41
N TYR A 461 -5.68 17.16 18.73
CA TYR A 461 -4.51 16.90 19.58
C TYR A 461 -4.79 16.75 21.08
N GLN A 462 -3.88 16.02 21.70
CA GLN A 462 -3.27 16.28 22.98
C GLN A 462 -1.88 15.62 22.92
N PHE A 463 -1.61 14.45 23.53
CA PHE A 463 -0.30 13.80 23.57
C PHE A 463 -0.46 12.24 23.72
N LYS A 464 0.57 11.46 24.10
CA LYS A 464 0.54 10.00 24.32
C LYS A 464 1.52 9.54 25.41
N GLY A 465 1.40 8.29 25.87
CA GLY A 465 2.07 7.89 27.10
C GLY A 465 1.46 8.65 28.25
N LEU A 466 2.30 9.22 29.11
CA LEU A 466 1.88 10.03 30.26
C LEU A 466 2.70 11.32 30.32
N TRP A 467 2.03 12.45 30.51
CA TRP A 467 2.67 13.77 30.64
C TRP A 467 1.81 14.80 31.39
N GLN A 468 0.60 14.41 31.79
CA GLN A 468 -0.34 15.28 32.51
C GLN A 468 -0.17 15.18 34.03
N GLY A 469 0.78 14.37 34.50
CA GLY A 469 1.03 14.07 35.92
C GLY A 469 0.50 12.70 36.35
N VAL A 470 1.13 12.13 37.37
CA VAL A 470 0.68 10.92 38.08
C VAL A 470 0.75 11.20 39.57
N LEU A 471 -0.34 10.90 40.26
CA LEU A 471 -0.47 11.07 41.70
C LEU A 471 -0.41 9.70 42.40
N LEU A 472 0.31 9.63 43.51
CA LEU A 472 0.15 8.60 44.53
C LEU A 472 -0.43 9.27 45.78
N ASP A 473 -1.60 8.80 46.25
CA ASP A 473 -2.30 9.37 47.41
C ASP A 473 -2.49 10.90 47.29
N GLU A 474 -2.93 11.34 46.11
CA GLU A 474 -3.09 12.73 45.67
C GLU A 474 -1.81 13.61 45.70
N ARG A 475 -0.61 12.99 45.79
CA ARG A 475 0.70 13.67 45.67
C ARG A 475 1.36 13.35 44.34
N GLU A 476 1.82 14.37 43.63
CA GLU A 476 2.44 14.20 42.31
C GLU A 476 3.84 13.59 42.41
N ILE A 477 4.13 12.66 41.49
CA ILE A 477 5.41 11.97 41.36
C ILE A 477 6.28 12.69 40.32
N PHE A 478 7.49 13.06 40.73
CA PHE A 478 8.54 13.69 39.91
C PHE A 478 9.82 12.84 39.89
N ASP A 479 10.78 13.22 39.06
CA ASP A 479 12.10 12.60 38.88
C ASP A 479 11.99 11.11 38.49
N TRP A 480 11.51 10.91 37.27
CA TRP A 480 11.29 9.63 36.61
C TRP A 480 12.54 9.18 35.85
N GLU A 481 12.86 7.90 36.01
CA GLU A 481 13.63 7.18 35.00
C GLU A 481 12.65 6.73 33.92
N ILE A 482 13.02 6.85 32.65
CA ILE A 482 12.12 6.48 31.56
C ILE A 482 12.82 5.53 30.61
N TYR A 483 12.21 4.35 30.42
CA TYR A 483 12.74 3.29 29.58
C TYR A 483 11.80 3.10 28.39
N PRO A 484 12.24 3.57 27.23
CA PRO A 484 11.83 3.00 25.97
C PRO A 484 12.21 1.49 26.02
N MET A 485 11.21 0.61 26.21
CA MET A 485 11.39 -0.88 26.18
C MET A 485 11.32 -1.32 24.73
N GLU A 486 12.36 -0.95 23.99
CA GLU A 486 12.00 -0.06 22.90
C GLU A 486 11.61 -0.78 21.62
N PHE A 487 11.66 -2.07 21.48
CA PHE A 487 10.94 -2.69 20.39
C PHE A 487 11.42 -2.48 18.83
N LYS A 488 12.74 -2.32 18.48
CA LYS A 488 13.64 -2.76 17.29
C LYS A 488 14.34 -4.15 17.37
N LYS A 489 14.72 -4.77 16.26
CA LYS A 489 16.08 -5.26 15.87
C LYS A 489 17.12 -5.56 16.92
N SER A 490 17.50 -4.66 17.81
CA SER A 490 18.89 -4.50 18.19
C SER A 490 19.24 -4.92 19.63
N TRP A 491 18.38 -4.76 20.63
CA TRP A 491 18.55 -5.20 22.04
C TRP A 491 18.39 -6.71 22.22
N THR A 492 17.26 -7.38 21.93
CA THR A 492 17.23 -8.87 22.05
C THR A 492 18.05 -9.55 20.96
N LYS A 493 18.52 -8.82 19.93
CA LYS A 493 19.60 -9.29 19.02
C LYS A 493 20.90 -9.43 19.79
N SER A 494 21.11 -8.54 20.75
CA SER A 494 22.09 -8.63 21.82
C SER A 494 21.55 -9.28 23.11
N LEU A 495 20.33 -9.87 23.17
CA LEU A 495 19.82 -10.41 24.44
C LEU A 495 20.65 -11.60 24.85
N SER A 496 20.99 -11.52 26.12
CA SER A 496 21.69 -12.54 26.86
C SER A 496 20.85 -12.98 28.05
N ASP A 497 21.43 -13.84 28.88
CA ASP A 497 20.93 -14.21 30.22
C ASP A 497 19.50 -14.78 30.28
N TRP A 498 19.06 -15.40 29.19
CA TRP A 498 17.88 -16.25 29.10
C TRP A 498 17.92 -17.39 30.13
N ASP A 499 16.86 -17.53 30.92
CA ASP A 499 16.66 -18.67 31.82
C ASP A 499 16.09 -19.86 31.04
N ASN A 500 16.51 -21.09 31.37
CA ASN A 500 15.94 -22.30 30.77
C ASN A 500 14.58 -22.62 31.40
N VAL A 501 13.64 -23.11 30.58
CA VAL A 501 12.31 -23.55 31.03
C VAL A 501 12.37 -25.01 31.50
N ASP A 502 12.24 -25.20 32.81
CA ASP A 502 12.36 -26.49 33.49
C ASP A 502 10.98 -27.13 33.69
N SER A 503 10.59 -28.02 32.77
CA SER A 503 9.24 -28.59 32.67
C SER A 503 8.79 -29.44 33.87
N GLU A 504 9.71 -29.87 34.76
CA GLU A 504 9.33 -30.61 35.97
C GLU A 504 8.90 -29.70 37.13
N LYS A 505 9.23 -28.40 37.08
CA LYS A 505 8.84 -27.41 38.09
C LYS A 505 7.75 -26.52 37.55
N GLY A 506 6.49 -26.92 37.76
CA GLY A 506 5.28 -26.22 37.29
C GLY A 506 5.20 -24.74 37.74
N LYS A 507 5.88 -23.87 36.99
CA LYS A 507 5.88 -22.42 37.14
C LYS A 507 4.65 -21.85 36.43
N SER A 508 3.92 -20.98 37.10
CA SER A 508 3.01 -20.07 36.41
C SER A 508 3.85 -19.09 35.59
N PHE A 509 3.87 -19.28 34.28
CA PHE A 509 4.56 -18.40 33.34
C PHE A 509 3.94 -16.99 33.37
N SER A 510 4.75 -15.96 33.58
CA SER A 510 4.36 -14.55 33.80
C SER A 510 4.99 -13.59 32.79
N THR A 511 4.66 -12.29 32.84
CA THR A 511 5.20 -11.25 31.93
C THR A 511 6.67 -11.43 31.55
N GLY A 512 6.97 -11.41 30.25
CA GLY A 512 8.34 -11.48 29.74
C GLY A 512 8.42 -12.06 28.33
N LEU A 513 9.65 -12.31 27.89
CA LEU A 513 9.95 -12.90 26.58
C LEU A 513 10.10 -14.42 26.71
N TYR A 514 9.25 -15.16 26.04
CA TYR A 514 9.32 -16.62 25.84
C TYR A 514 10.16 -16.92 24.61
N LYS A 515 10.71 -18.14 24.48
CA LYS A 515 11.56 -18.55 23.34
C LYS A 515 11.46 -20.04 23.02
N SER A 516 11.28 -20.38 21.74
CA SER A 516 11.24 -21.73 21.17
C SER A 516 12.17 -21.86 19.95
N ASN A 517 12.39 -23.06 19.40
CA ASN A 517 13.15 -23.30 18.16
C ASN A 517 12.47 -24.32 17.22
N LEU A 518 12.32 -24.01 15.92
CA LEU A 518 11.65 -24.80 14.88
C LEU A 518 12.60 -25.10 13.71
N VAL A 519 13.12 -26.33 13.62
CA VAL A 519 14.07 -26.72 12.55
C VAL A 519 13.33 -27.27 11.33
N LEU A 520 13.60 -26.74 10.13
CA LEU A 520 12.85 -27.10 8.91
C LEU A 520 13.72 -27.29 7.66
N ASN A 521 13.21 -28.11 6.72
CA ASN A 521 13.84 -28.43 5.43
C ASN A 521 13.14 -27.67 4.27
N GLU A 522 11.88 -28.04 4.05
CA GLU A 522 10.95 -27.48 3.06
C GLU A 522 9.81 -26.72 3.72
N THR A 523 9.12 -25.92 2.90
CA THR A 523 8.68 -24.60 3.34
C THR A 523 7.40 -24.10 2.67
N ASP A 524 6.29 -24.17 3.43
CA ASP A 524 4.95 -23.68 3.13
C ASP A 524 4.29 -22.92 4.35
N ASP A 525 3.21 -22.17 4.13
CA ASP A 525 2.55 -21.21 5.07
C ASP A 525 1.98 -21.89 6.32
N THR A 526 2.05 -21.26 7.50
CA THR A 526 1.15 -21.60 8.62
C THR A 526 0.92 -20.61 9.77
N PHE A 527 -0.36 -20.42 10.10
CA PHE A 527 -0.83 -19.47 11.10
C PHE A 527 -0.36 -19.87 12.49
N LEU A 528 0.11 -18.93 13.29
CA LEU A 528 0.33 -19.17 14.71
C LEU A 528 -0.98 -19.14 15.48
N ASP A 529 -1.29 -20.25 16.16
CA ASP A 529 -2.45 -20.37 17.03
C ASP A 529 -2.19 -19.71 18.39
N MET A 530 -2.82 -18.56 18.63
CA MET A 530 -2.59 -17.74 19.82
C MET A 530 -3.63 -17.95 20.93
N ARG A 531 -4.55 -18.92 20.78
CA ARG A 531 -5.64 -19.16 21.74
C ARG A 531 -5.15 -19.51 23.16
N GLY A 532 -3.93 -20.06 23.29
CA GLY A 532 -3.27 -20.29 24.58
C GLY A 532 -2.89 -18.99 25.30
N TRP A 533 -2.50 -17.97 24.55
CA TRP A 533 -1.87 -16.74 25.01
C TRP A 533 -2.89 -15.65 25.37
N ASN A 534 -2.46 -14.57 26.03
CA ASN A 534 -3.37 -13.56 26.59
C ASN A 534 -3.26 -12.21 25.87
N LYS A 535 -2.11 -11.53 25.95
CA LYS A 535 -1.89 -10.29 25.22
C LYS A 535 -0.42 -10.02 24.96
N GLY A 536 -0.11 -9.57 23.75
CA GLY A 536 1.23 -9.12 23.39
C GLY A 536 1.62 -9.54 21.98
N ILE A 537 2.87 -9.97 21.85
CA ILE A 537 3.61 -9.91 20.58
C ILE A 537 4.55 -11.13 20.38
N VAL A 538 4.20 -12.06 19.48
CA VAL A 538 5.11 -13.15 18.98
C VAL A 538 6.12 -12.60 17.99
N ILE A 539 7.29 -13.23 17.92
CA ILE A 539 8.56 -12.86 17.28
C ILE A 539 9.14 -14.16 16.63
N VAL A 540 8.59 -14.72 15.54
CA VAL A 540 9.20 -15.92 14.87
C VAL A 540 10.42 -15.56 14.04
N ASN A 541 11.60 -15.60 14.65
CA ASN A 541 12.94 -15.33 14.11
C ASN A 541 13.58 -13.96 14.29
N ASN A 542 12.98 -13.04 15.08
CA ASN A 542 13.47 -11.75 15.59
C ASN A 542 12.67 -10.32 15.57
N PHE A 543 12.26 -9.52 14.52
CA PHE A 543 10.95 -9.01 13.92
C PHE A 543 9.76 -9.53 14.87
N VAL A 544 8.47 -9.44 14.63
CA VAL A 544 7.39 -9.36 15.62
C VAL A 544 6.04 -9.28 14.92
N LEU A 545 5.03 -10.07 15.22
CA LEU A 545 3.86 -10.22 14.33
C LEU A 545 2.77 -9.13 14.14
N GLY A 546 1.49 -9.35 14.48
CA GLY A 546 0.40 -8.35 14.32
C GLY A 546 0.04 -7.48 15.55
N ARG A 547 -0.85 -7.95 16.43
CA ARG A 547 -0.66 -8.27 17.87
C ARG A 547 -1.52 -9.49 18.15
N PHE A 548 -1.42 -10.08 19.33
CA PHE A 548 -2.46 -11.02 19.75
C PHE A 548 -3.11 -10.45 21.01
N TRP A 549 -4.43 -10.51 21.03
CA TRP A 549 -5.20 -10.18 22.21
C TRP A 549 -6.42 -11.09 22.29
N LYS A 550 -6.51 -11.84 23.39
CA LYS A 550 -7.51 -12.89 23.63
C LYS A 550 -8.98 -12.43 23.57
N ILE A 551 -9.25 -11.13 23.50
CA ILE A 551 -10.60 -10.56 23.57
C ILE A 551 -11.31 -10.43 22.21
N GLY A 552 -10.56 -10.31 21.12
CA GLY A 552 -11.14 -9.98 19.81
C GLY A 552 -11.08 -11.10 18.80
N CYS A 553 -11.73 -10.87 17.67
CA CYS A 553 -12.13 -11.97 16.80
C CYS A 553 -10.98 -12.77 16.22
N GLN A 554 -9.81 -12.20 15.96
CA GLN A 554 -8.68 -12.96 15.42
C GLN A 554 -7.90 -13.63 16.56
N GLN A 555 -7.71 -14.95 16.42
CA GLN A 555 -7.10 -15.83 17.42
C GLN A 555 -5.94 -16.65 16.87
N SER A 556 -5.71 -16.61 15.57
CA SER A 556 -4.41 -16.92 14.98
C SER A 556 -3.85 -15.71 14.29
N LEU A 557 -2.57 -15.75 14.04
CA LEU A 557 -1.88 -14.76 13.26
C LEU A 557 -1.47 -15.46 11.98
N TYR A 558 -1.76 -14.89 10.82
CA TYR A 558 -1.04 -15.19 9.59
C TYR A 558 0.28 -14.41 9.62
N LEU A 559 1.39 -14.86 9.00
CA LEU A 559 2.76 -14.33 9.06
C LEU A 559 3.94 -14.71 7.98
N PRO A 560 4.28 -14.22 6.71
CA PRO A 560 5.05 -14.73 5.41
C PRO A 560 4.94 -16.04 4.53
N ALA A 561 5.26 -16.05 3.18
CA ALA A 561 5.76 -17.20 2.26
C ALA A 561 7.02 -16.96 1.59
N PRO A 562 7.16 -15.73 1.18
CA PRO A 562 8.42 -15.37 0.75
C PRO A 562 9.10 -15.38 2.12
N LEU A 563 9.55 -16.60 2.56
CA LEU A 563 10.62 -17.09 3.41
C LEU A 563 11.06 -18.60 3.08
N LEU A 564 10.96 -19.57 4.00
CA LEU A 564 11.72 -20.87 4.11
C LEU A 564 13.26 -20.77 3.86
N ARG A 565 14.00 -20.10 4.77
CA ARG A 565 15.34 -20.51 5.21
C ARG A 565 15.17 -21.86 5.90
N SER A 566 15.71 -22.87 5.23
CA SER A 566 15.98 -24.14 5.86
C SER A 566 16.86 -23.90 7.11
N GLY A 567 16.62 -24.65 8.20
CA GLY A 567 17.34 -24.49 9.46
C GLY A 567 16.49 -24.03 10.66
N LEU A 568 17.16 -23.44 11.66
CA LEU A 568 16.71 -23.27 13.06
C LEU A 568 15.90 -22.00 13.34
N ASN A 569 14.56 -22.08 13.30
CA ASN A 569 13.70 -20.92 13.54
C ASN A 569 13.52 -20.60 15.03
N GLU A 570 14.13 -19.54 15.57
CA GLU A 570 13.90 -19.15 16.97
C GLU A 570 12.64 -18.30 17.10
N ILE A 571 11.66 -18.71 17.88
CA ILE A 571 10.40 -17.96 18.07
C ILE A 571 10.37 -17.36 19.46
N LEU A 572 10.46 -16.03 19.58
CA LEU A 572 10.20 -15.34 20.84
C LEU A 572 8.72 -14.98 20.97
N ILE A 573 8.24 -14.74 22.19
CA ILE A 573 6.91 -14.15 22.43
C ILE A 573 7.00 -13.24 23.64
N PHE A 574 6.78 -11.93 23.48
CA PHE A 574 6.54 -11.07 24.64
C PHE A 574 5.05 -11.13 25.00
N GLU A 575 4.78 -11.69 26.16
CA GLU A 575 3.44 -11.82 26.76
C GLU A 575 3.34 -10.89 27.96
N GLU A 576 2.26 -10.12 28.04
CA GLU A 576 2.04 -9.11 29.08
C GLU A 576 1.57 -9.71 30.41
N PHE A 577 0.90 -10.87 30.38
CA PHE A 577 0.24 -11.46 31.55
C PHE A 577 0.73 -12.88 31.86
N PHE A 578 0.24 -13.89 31.13
CA PHE A 578 0.49 -15.32 31.39
C PHE A 578 0.58 -16.09 30.08
N ALA A 579 1.51 -17.03 29.98
CA ALA A 579 1.83 -17.76 28.74
C ALA A 579 1.36 -19.23 28.76
N ASP A 580 1.26 -19.82 27.57
CA ASP A 580 1.12 -21.26 27.35
C ASP A 580 2.53 -21.94 27.35
N ASP A 581 2.62 -23.25 27.55
CA ASP A 581 3.91 -23.98 27.55
C ASP A 581 4.31 -24.52 26.16
N GLU A 582 3.41 -24.38 25.19
CA GLU A 582 3.58 -24.79 23.79
C GLU A 582 3.17 -23.70 22.79
N LEU A 583 3.76 -23.76 21.60
CA LEU A 583 3.37 -22.94 20.44
C LEU A 583 2.89 -23.85 19.28
N LYS A 584 1.76 -23.47 18.66
CA LYS A 584 1.01 -24.29 17.71
C LYS A 584 0.80 -23.56 16.37
N PHE A 585 0.59 -24.35 15.32
CA PHE A 585 0.54 -23.92 13.91
C PHE A 585 -0.74 -24.43 13.22
N SER A 586 -1.29 -23.70 12.24
CA SER A 586 -2.52 -24.02 11.49
C SER A 586 -2.41 -23.76 9.98
N VAL A 587 -3.18 -24.45 9.13
CA VAL A 587 -3.24 -24.20 7.67
C VAL A 587 -4.38 -23.26 7.25
N VAL A 588 -5.08 -22.66 8.21
CA VAL A 588 -6.24 -21.75 8.00
C VAL A 588 -6.31 -20.74 9.15
N PRO A 589 -6.89 -19.54 8.93
CA PRO A 589 -7.02 -18.57 10.01
C PRO A 589 -7.97 -19.10 11.07
N ILE A 590 -7.71 -18.69 12.31
CA ILE A 590 -8.51 -19.01 13.47
C ILE A 590 -9.16 -17.72 13.95
N TYR A 591 -10.46 -17.60 13.73
CA TYR A 591 -11.29 -16.54 14.29
C TYR A 591 -12.21 -17.09 15.39
N SER A 592 -12.47 -16.32 16.46
CA SER A 592 -13.39 -16.68 17.55
C SER A 592 -14.82 -16.29 17.25
N ASN A 593 -15.62 -17.27 16.80
CA ASN A 593 -17.03 -17.09 16.46
C ASN A 593 -17.99 -16.92 17.69
N ASN A 594 -17.52 -16.43 18.85
CA ASN A 594 -18.28 -16.53 20.10
C ASN A 594 -17.95 -15.45 21.18
N ILE A 595 -18.22 -14.18 20.91
CA ILE A 595 -18.15 -13.12 21.95
C ILE A 595 -19.19 -13.35 23.08
N THR A 596 -20.32 -14.01 22.79
CA THR A 596 -21.35 -14.37 23.78
C THR A 596 -20.94 -15.45 24.78
N ALA A 597 -19.87 -16.23 24.52
CA ALA A 597 -19.48 -17.35 25.38
C ALA A 597 -18.70 -16.94 26.65
N ILE A 598 -18.22 -15.68 26.73
CA ILE A 598 -17.38 -15.21 27.85
C ILE A 598 -18.24 -14.74 29.06
N PHE A 599 -19.56 -14.55 28.89
CA PHE A 599 -20.44 -13.96 29.91
C PHE A 599 -21.40 -14.92 30.64
N ASP A 600 -21.44 -16.23 30.34
CA ASP A 600 -22.24 -17.21 31.11
C ASP A 600 -21.41 -18.42 31.58
N LYS A 601 -21.10 -18.45 32.89
CA LYS A 601 -20.48 -19.60 33.57
C LYS A 601 -21.50 -20.69 33.96
N SER A 602 -22.49 -21.00 33.12
CA SER A 602 -23.46 -22.06 33.42
C SER A 602 -24.09 -22.80 32.21
N LYS A 603 -23.31 -23.68 31.56
CA LYS A 603 -23.70 -25.10 31.25
C LYS A 603 -22.73 -25.81 30.29
N THR A 604 -22.06 -26.85 30.79
CA THR A 604 -21.54 -27.96 29.98
C THR A 604 -22.60 -29.07 29.86
N SER A 605 -22.90 -29.56 28.65
CA SER A 605 -23.08 -31.02 28.36
C SER A 605 -23.54 -31.34 26.92
N VAL A 606 -22.79 -32.20 26.21
CA VAL A 606 -23.29 -33.34 25.39
C VAL A 606 -24.08 -32.98 24.11
N LEU A 607 -23.64 -33.29 22.88
CA LEU A 607 -23.62 -34.64 22.25
C LEU A 607 -22.54 -34.85 21.16
N VAL A 608 -22.33 -36.11 20.78
CA VAL A 608 -21.38 -36.60 19.75
C VAL A 608 -22.14 -37.45 18.69
N ASP A 609 -21.62 -37.45 17.45
CA ASP A 609 -21.93 -38.35 16.30
C ASP A 609 -23.32 -38.31 15.63
N VAL A 610 -23.32 -38.20 14.29
CA VAL A 610 -24.00 -39.17 13.38
C VAL A 610 -23.21 -39.29 12.07
N ARG A 611 -22.51 -40.42 11.86
CA ARG A 611 -22.10 -40.90 10.53
C ARG A 611 -23.16 -41.85 9.91
N LYS A 612 -23.32 -41.76 8.58
CA LYS A 612 -24.00 -42.69 7.63
C LYS A 612 -25.54 -42.73 7.60
N GLN A 613 -26.08 -42.50 6.38
CA GLN A 613 -26.96 -43.42 5.62
C GLN A 613 -27.03 -42.91 4.15
N SER A 614 -26.47 -43.62 3.15
CA SER A 614 -27.08 -44.70 2.33
C SER A 614 -28.06 -44.18 1.24
N SER A 615 -27.69 -44.00 -0.04
CA SER A 615 -27.36 -45.00 -1.11
C SER A 615 -28.56 -45.38 -2.01
N PHE A 616 -28.27 -45.76 -3.28
CA PHE A 616 -29.17 -46.14 -4.41
C PHE A 616 -29.73 -44.97 -5.26
N SER A 617 -29.96 -45.10 -6.58
CA SER A 617 -29.83 -46.25 -7.51
C SER A 617 -29.56 -45.80 -8.97
N TYR A 618 -28.52 -46.34 -9.63
CA TYR A 618 -28.42 -46.30 -11.10
C TYR A 618 -29.34 -47.37 -11.74
N ARG A 619 -30.21 -46.98 -12.68
CA ARG A 619 -31.02 -47.92 -13.49
C ARG A 619 -30.56 -47.93 -14.95
N LYS A 620 -30.10 -49.09 -15.43
CA LYS A 620 -29.76 -49.35 -16.84
C LYS A 620 -31.02 -49.46 -17.71
N MET A 621 -30.93 -49.00 -18.95
CA MET A 621 -31.61 -49.63 -20.09
C MET A 621 -30.70 -49.66 -21.33
N THR A 622 -30.32 -50.88 -21.71
CA THR A 622 -29.73 -51.32 -22.99
C THR A 622 -30.76 -51.23 -24.13
N LEU A 623 -30.49 -51.30 -25.44
CA LEU A 623 -29.33 -51.69 -26.28
C LEU A 623 -29.63 -51.30 -27.76
N SER A 624 -28.66 -50.96 -28.64
CA SER A 624 -28.66 -51.32 -30.09
C SER A 624 -27.43 -50.84 -30.92
N ILE A 625 -26.30 -51.53 -30.75
CA ILE A 625 -25.30 -51.98 -31.76
C ILE A 625 -25.22 -51.29 -33.17
N THR A 626 -24.06 -50.65 -33.44
CA THR A 626 -23.38 -50.37 -34.75
C THR A 626 -23.95 -49.37 -35.77
N PRO A 627 -23.11 -48.75 -36.65
CA PRO A 627 -21.67 -48.98 -36.87
C PRO A 627 -20.75 -47.76 -36.62
N PHE A 628 -19.80 -47.88 -35.68
CA PHE A 628 -18.69 -46.93 -35.51
C PHE A 628 -17.32 -47.60 -35.26
N VAL A 629 -17.26 -48.94 -35.35
CA VAL A 629 -16.08 -49.75 -34.98
C VAL A 629 -14.95 -49.68 -36.00
N LEU A 630 -15.17 -49.09 -37.19
CA LEU A 630 -14.13 -48.93 -38.21
C LEU A 630 -13.25 -47.68 -38.05
N LEU A 631 -13.72 -46.61 -37.40
CA LEU A 631 -12.96 -45.36 -37.31
C LEU A 631 -11.81 -45.44 -36.27
N VAL A 632 -12.02 -46.22 -35.22
CA VAL A 632 -11.10 -46.31 -34.05
C VAL A 632 -9.82 -47.09 -34.38
N MET A 633 -9.83 -47.99 -35.37
CA MET A 633 -8.63 -48.74 -35.78
C MET A 633 -7.71 -48.00 -36.76
N VAL A 634 -8.16 -46.93 -37.40
CA VAL A 634 -7.30 -46.14 -38.32
C VAL A 634 -6.40 -45.17 -37.54
N TYR A 635 -6.91 -44.60 -36.44
CA TYR A 635 -6.20 -43.61 -35.62
C TYR A 635 -5.02 -44.14 -34.79
N LEU A 636 -4.78 -45.46 -34.78
CA LEU A 636 -3.72 -46.10 -34.00
C LEU A 636 -2.50 -46.56 -34.81
N ILE A 637 -2.49 -46.32 -36.13
CA ILE A 637 -1.36 -46.66 -37.03
C ILE A 637 -1.01 -45.47 -37.95
N ALA A 638 -1.28 -44.25 -37.49
CA ALA A 638 -0.79 -43.00 -38.09
C ALA A 638 -0.06 -42.20 -37.01
N GLY A 639 1.14 -42.66 -36.66
CA GLY A 639 2.08 -41.94 -35.80
C GLY A 639 2.81 -40.83 -36.56
N ASP A 640 2.05 -39.94 -37.19
CA ASP A 640 2.53 -38.67 -37.75
C ASP A 640 1.87 -37.54 -36.96
N THR A 641 2.67 -36.59 -36.49
CA THR A 641 2.22 -35.48 -35.65
C THR A 641 1.17 -34.63 -36.38
N LEU A 642 0.05 -34.35 -35.72
CA LEU A 642 -0.87 -33.30 -36.18
C LEU A 642 -0.09 -31.98 -36.32
N PRO A 643 -0.26 -31.23 -37.42
CA PRO A 643 0.51 -30.01 -37.66
C PRO A 643 0.19 -28.96 -36.60
N THR A 644 1.21 -28.19 -36.26
CA THR A 644 1.12 -26.94 -35.48
C THR A 644 0.19 -25.93 -36.17
N VAL A 645 -0.27 -24.91 -35.43
CA VAL A 645 -1.05 -23.80 -36.01
C VAL A 645 -0.25 -23.14 -37.14
N TYR A 646 1.05 -22.93 -36.93
CA TYR A 646 1.93 -22.38 -37.96
C TYR A 646 2.05 -23.27 -39.19
N GLU A 647 2.34 -24.57 -39.04
CA GLU A 647 2.45 -25.48 -40.19
C GLU A 647 1.14 -25.51 -40.99
N TYR A 648 -0.01 -25.60 -40.32
CA TYR A 648 -1.32 -25.64 -40.99
C TYR A 648 -1.63 -24.36 -41.78
N TYR A 649 -1.29 -23.18 -41.27
CA TYR A 649 -1.56 -21.90 -41.95
C TYR A 649 -0.43 -21.41 -42.88
N THR A 650 0.79 -21.95 -42.80
CA THR A 650 1.96 -21.47 -43.59
C THR A 650 2.53 -22.48 -44.60
N SER A 651 2.13 -23.76 -44.57
CA SER A 651 2.65 -24.84 -45.44
C SER A 651 2.71 -24.52 -46.94
N ASP A 652 1.75 -23.73 -47.44
CA ASP A 652 1.58 -23.39 -48.86
C ASP A 652 2.29 -22.07 -49.27
N GLY A 653 3.16 -21.58 -48.39
CA GLY A 653 3.72 -20.22 -48.39
C GLY A 653 2.73 -19.19 -47.86
N ILE A 654 3.25 -18.11 -47.27
CA ILE A 654 2.43 -17.01 -46.74
C ILE A 654 2.11 -16.03 -47.88
N ARG A 655 0.81 -15.71 -48.04
CA ARG A 655 0.26 -14.86 -49.12
C ARG A 655 -0.61 -13.74 -48.57
N SER A 656 -1.27 -13.95 -47.43
CA SER A 656 -2.02 -12.94 -46.70
C SER A 656 -2.02 -13.22 -45.19
N GLY A 657 -2.26 -12.17 -44.41
CA GLY A 657 -2.47 -12.24 -42.96
C GLY A 657 -3.89 -12.69 -42.59
N LEU A 658 -4.39 -12.15 -41.48
CA LEU A 658 -5.80 -12.27 -41.10
C LEU A 658 -6.66 -11.36 -41.99
N SER A 659 -7.74 -11.88 -42.56
CA SER A 659 -8.77 -11.11 -43.27
C SER A 659 -10.12 -11.27 -42.59
N ALA A 660 -10.87 -10.17 -42.58
CA ALA A 660 -12.20 -10.02 -42.01
C ALA A 660 -13.24 -9.65 -43.08
N ASP A 661 -12.98 -9.94 -44.35
CA ASP A 661 -13.79 -9.46 -45.49
C ASP A 661 -14.96 -10.40 -45.84
N GLN A 662 -15.27 -11.33 -44.94
CA GLN A 662 -16.37 -12.29 -44.95
C GLN A 662 -17.02 -12.33 -43.56
N SER A 663 -18.15 -13.03 -43.40
CA SER A 663 -18.83 -13.21 -42.11
C SER A 663 -18.09 -14.13 -41.11
N TYR A 664 -16.88 -14.56 -41.45
CA TYR A 664 -15.95 -15.39 -40.68
C TYR A 664 -14.51 -14.98 -41.04
N PHE A 665 -13.54 -15.24 -40.17
CA PHE A 665 -12.15 -14.93 -40.45
C PHE A 665 -11.53 -15.93 -41.43
N THR A 666 -10.57 -15.44 -42.21
CA THR A 666 -9.57 -16.30 -42.87
C THR A 666 -8.17 -15.87 -42.48
N LEU A 667 -7.26 -16.83 -42.30
CA LEU A 667 -5.83 -16.60 -42.12
C LEU A 667 -5.11 -17.27 -43.29
N ASN A 668 -4.29 -16.52 -44.03
CA ASN A 668 -3.65 -16.98 -45.28
C ASN A 668 -4.65 -17.62 -46.29
N GLY A 669 -5.89 -17.11 -46.32
CA GLY A 669 -6.97 -17.62 -47.18
C GLY A 669 -7.64 -18.93 -46.73
N LYS A 670 -7.24 -19.52 -45.60
CA LYS A 670 -7.91 -20.67 -44.97
C LYS A 670 -8.84 -20.19 -43.85
N ASN A 671 -10.02 -20.80 -43.68
CA ASN A 671 -10.94 -20.44 -42.59
C ASN A 671 -10.25 -20.51 -41.22
N PHE A 672 -10.56 -19.56 -40.35
CA PHE A 672 -9.99 -19.47 -39.01
C PHE A 672 -11.04 -18.98 -38.00
N SER A 673 -10.86 -19.36 -36.75
CA SER A 673 -11.53 -18.77 -35.59
C SER A 673 -10.46 -18.46 -34.58
N VAL A 674 -10.36 -17.19 -34.17
CA VAL A 674 -9.42 -16.80 -33.13
C VAL A 674 -9.95 -17.32 -31.80
N TYR A 675 -9.19 -18.21 -31.18
CA TYR A 675 -9.34 -18.62 -29.78
C TYR A 675 -8.09 -18.13 -29.08
N SER A 676 -8.04 -16.83 -28.78
CA SER A 676 -6.89 -16.20 -28.14
C SER A 676 -6.98 -16.38 -26.62
N GLY A 677 -5.85 -16.55 -25.95
CA GLY A 677 -5.72 -16.47 -24.50
C GLY A 677 -4.71 -15.40 -24.18
N ALA A 678 -5.19 -14.26 -23.70
CA ALA A 678 -4.36 -13.08 -23.58
C ALA A 678 -3.44 -13.17 -22.33
N MET A 679 -2.15 -12.80 -22.43
CA MET A 679 -1.09 -12.70 -21.39
C MET A 679 -0.03 -11.65 -21.77
N HIS A 680 0.33 -10.69 -20.93
CA HIS A 680 1.44 -9.74 -21.24
C HIS A 680 2.83 -10.29 -20.96
N TYR A 681 3.84 -9.61 -21.54
CA TYR A 681 5.25 -9.93 -21.33
C TYR A 681 5.87 -9.13 -20.20
N PHE A 682 5.72 -7.80 -20.15
CA PHE A 682 6.20 -7.01 -19.01
C PHE A 682 5.50 -7.43 -17.70
N ARG A 683 4.27 -7.98 -17.74
CA ARG A 683 3.60 -8.66 -16.60
C ARG A 683 4.39 -9.84 -16.04
N VAL A 684 5.28 -10.47 -16.79
CA VAL A 684 5.86 -11.76 -16.39
C VAL A 684 7.39 -11.66 -16.41
N PRO A 685 8.09 -12.02 -15.32
CA PRO A 685 9.55 -12.15 -15.36
C PRO A 685 9.98 -13.04 -16.52
N ARG A 686 10.88 -12.56 -17.37
CA ARG A 686 11.25 -13.20 -18.66
C ARG A 686 11.52 -14.70 -18.59
N ALA A 687 12.20 -15.16 -17.54
CA ALA A 687 12.43 -16.58 -17.26
C ALA A 687 11.15 -17.45 -17.20
N TYR A 688 9.98 -16.84 -17.00
CA TYR A 688 8.68 -17.48 -16.90
C TYR A 688 7.81 -17.37 -18.16
N TRP A 689 8.10 -16.50 -19.14
CA TRP A 689 7.27 -16.30 -20.35
C TRP A 689 6.85 -17.62 -21.02
N ARG A 690 7.80 -18.53 -21.20
CA ARG A 690 7.56 -19.81 -21.87
C ARG A 690 6.57 -20.72 -21.13
N ASP A 691 6.70 -20.86 -19.81
CA ASP A 691 5.78 -21.68 -19.00
C ASP A 691 4.35 -21.12 -19.02
N ARG A 692 4.22 -19.80 -19.18
CA ARG A 692 2.95 -19.09 -19.24
C ARG A 692 2.27 -19.25 -20.61
N LEU A 693 3.02 -18.99 -21.69
CA LEU A 693 2.59 -19.23 -23.07
C LEU A 693 2.20 -20.69 -23.30
N ARG A 694 2.99 -21.63 -22.77
CA ARG A 694 2.68 -23.07 -22.83
C ARG A 694 1.34 -23.45 -22.18
N LYS A 695 0.92 -22.75 -21.11
CA LYS A 695 -0.39 -22.97 -20.47
C LYS A 695 -1.55 -22.49 -21.34
N ILE A 696 -1.40 -21.34 -22.00
CA ILE A 696 -2.37 -20.83 -22.99
C ILE A 696 -2.56 -21.86 -24.10
N ARG A 697 -1.45 -22.34 -24.69
CA ARG A 697 -1.50 -23.36 -25.74
C ARG A 697 -2.13 -24.67 -25.25
N ALA A 698 -1.74 -25.13 -24.06
CA ALA A 698 -2.28 -26.36 -23.45
C ALA A 698 -3.76 -26.28 -23.08
N ALA A 699 -4.32 -25.08 -22.88
CA ALA A 699 -5.76 -24.87 -22.70
C ALA A 699 -6.57 -25.01 -24.01
N GLY A 700 -5.92 -25.24 -25.15
CA GLY A 700 -6.54 -25.41 -26.47
C GLY A 700 -6.62 -24.12 -27.31
N LEU A 701 -6.05 -23.03 -26.81
CA LEU A 701 -6.07 -21.72 -27.48
C LEU A 701 -4.99 -21.68 -28.58
N ASN A 702 -5.28 -20.92 -29.64
CA ASN A 702 -4.47 -20.85 -30.87
C ASN A 702 -3.79 -19.48 -31.08
N ALA A 703 -4.04 -18.54 -30.17
CA ALA A 703 -3.42 -17.22 -30.17
C ALA A 703 -3.18 -16.70 -28.74
N VAL A 704 -2.32 -15.69 -28.64
CA VAL A 704 -2.10 -14.83 -27.47
C VAL A 704 -2.04 -13.39 -27.97
N GLU A 705 -2.68 -12.44 -27.31
CA GLU A 705 -2.67 -11.05 -27.78
C GLU A 705 -1.34 -10.32 -27.32
N THR A 706 -1.23 -9.00 -27.16
CA THR A 706 -0.38 -8.24 -26.20
C THR A 706 -0.42 -6.73 -26.45
N TYR A 707 -0.52 -5.94 -25.38
CA TYR A 707 -0.16 -4.53 -25.38
C TYR A 707 1.35 -4.30 -25.36
N ILE A 708 1.73 -3.01 -25.47
CA ILE A 708 3.09 -2.51 -25.41
C ILE A 708 3.22 -1.33 -24.44
N ALA A 709 4.23 -1.41 -23.58
CA ALA A 709 4.59 -0.47 -22.53
C ALA A 709 5.48 0.70 -23.01
N TRP A 710 4.94 1.77 -23.65
CA TRP A 710 5.77 2.96 -24.00
C TRP A 710 6.59 3.41 -22.81
N ASN A 711 5.99 3.36 -21.65
CA ASN A 711 6.59 3.78 -20.41
C ASN A 711 7.83 3.03 -19.92
N LEU A 712 7.82 1.71 -19.80
CA LEU A 712 9.06 0.98 -19.57
C LEU A 712 10.04 1.17 -20.73
N HIS A 713 9.53 1.38 -21.95
CA HIS A 713 10.33 1.57 -23.14
C HIS A 713 10.90 2.98 -23.34
N GLU A 714 10.57 3.98 -22.52
CA GLU A 714 11.18 5.31 -22.58
C GLU A 714 11.31 5.98 -21.19
N PRO A 715 12.09 5.40 -20.22
CA PRO A 715 12.15 5.78 -18.81
C PRO A 715 12.82 7.14 -18.49
N GLN A 716 13.46 7.79 -19.47
CA GLN A 716 13.84 9.21 -19.43
C GLN A 716 13.63 9.84 -20.81
N SER A 717 13.55 11.18 -20.94
CA SER A 717 13.11 11.78 -22.21
C SER A 717 14.14 11.58 -23.33
N GLY A 718 13.78 10.77 -24.32
CA GLY A 718 14.68 10.32 -25.37
C GLY A 718 15.66 9.21 -24.94
N VAL A 719 15.44 8.56 -23.81
CA VAL A 719 16.19 7.38 -23.35
C VAL A 719 15.24 6.18 -23.40
N TYR A 720 15.54 5.22 -24.28
CA TYR A 720 14.68 4.07 -24.55
C TYR A 720 15.29 2.76 -24.04
N ASP A 721 14.46 1.82 -23.61
CA ASP A 721 14.88 0.50 -23.16
C ASP A 721 13.99 -0.61 -23.76
N PHE A 722 14.60 -1.55 -24.48
CA PHE A 722 13.93 -2.74 -25.03
C PHE A 722 14.67 -4.02 -24.59
N GLY A 723 15.20 -4.00 -23.36
CA GLY A 723 15.95 -5.09 -22.73
C GLY A 723 17.45 -4.88 -22.69
N HIS A 724 17.94 -3.65 -22.87
CA HIS A 724 19.38 -3.32 -22.93
C HIS A 724 19.72 -1.89 -22.43
N GLY A 725 18.80 -1.21 -21.73
CA GLY A 725 18.93 0.20 -21.35
C GLY A 725 19.59 0.47 -20.01
N GLY A 726 19.92 -0.56 -19.22
CA GLY A 726 20.49 -0.43 -17.88
C GLY A 726 19.52 0.13 -16.84
N SER A 727 18.21 0.04 -17.10
CA SER A 727 17.18 0.37 -16.11
C SER A 727 16.98 -0.80 -15.13
N ASP A 728 16.37 -0.54 -13.96
CA ASP A 728 15.99 -1.59 -13.01
C ASP A 728 14.94 -2.58 -13.57
N MET A 729 14.49 -2.35 -14.82
CA MET A 729 13.41 -3.04 -15.53
C MET A 729 13.88 -3.89 -16.68
N GLU A 730 15.17 -3.85 -17.02
CA GLU A 730 15.71 -4.37 -18.28
C GLU A 730 15.18 -5.77 -18.64
N ASP A 731 15.18 -6.70 -17.67
CA ASP A 731 14.77 -8.10 -17.86
C ASP A 731 13.33 -8.29 -18.37
N PHE A 732 12.45 -7.29 -18.23
CA PHE A 732 11.04 -7.38 -18.64
C PHE A 732 10.77 -6.85 -20.05
N LEU A 733 11.77 -6.23 -20.69
CA LEU A 733 11.58 -5.37 -21.87
C LEU A 733 11.99 -5.99 -23.20
N HIS A 734 12.43 -7.25 -23.19
CA HIS A 734 12.81 -8.04 -24.36
C HIS A 734 11.60 -8.44 -25.24
N LEU A 735 10.85 -7.46 -25.74
CA LEU A 735 9.66 -7.61 -26.58
C LEU A 735 9.88 -8.54 -27.79
N GLU A 736 11.04 -8.47 -28.45
CA GLU A 736 11.37 -9.36 -29.57
C GLU A 736 11.44 -10.83 -29.15
N GLU A 737 11.96 -11.11 -27.95
CA GLU A 737 12.09 -12.46 -27.39
C GLU A 737 10.74 -13.03 -26.90
N PHE A 738 9.85 -12.18 -26.39
CA PHE A 738 8.48 -12.61 -26.09
C PHE A 738 7.73 -13.05 -27.35
N LEU A 739 7.81 -12.27 -28.44
CA LEU A 739 7.17 -12.59 -29.72
C LEU A 739 7.74 -13.89 -30.31
N GLN A 740 9.06 -14.09 -30.24
CA GLN A 740 9.70 -15.35 -30.62
C GLN A 740 9.22 -16.52 -29.74
N THR A 741 9.15 -16.34 -28.42
CA THR A 741 8.69 -17.39 -27.49
C THR A 741 7.22 -17.76 -27.73
N ALA A 742 6.36 -16.80 -28.09
CA ALA A 742 4.97 -17.07 -28.45
C ALA A 742 4.86 -17.90 -29.75
N GLN A 743 5.67 -17.58 -30.76
CA GLN A 743 5.75 -18.35 -32.00
C GLN A 743 6.27 -19.78 -31.76
N GLU A 744 7.27 -19.94 -30.89
CA GLU A 744 7.85 -21.25 -30.54
C GLU A 744 6.93 -22.15 -29.71
N GLU A 745 6.03 -21.57 -28.90
CA GLU A 745 4.97 -22.31 -28.18
C GLU A 745 3.66 -22.42 -29.01
N ASP A 746 3.74 -22.22 -30.33
CA ASP A 746 2.67 -22.40 -31.32
C ASP A 746 1.43 -21.48 -31.14
N LEU A 747 1.67 -20.21 -30.78
CA LEU A 747 0.61 -19.20 -30.60
C LEU A 747 0.78 -18.03 -31.56
N LEU A 748 -0.27 -17.77 -32.36
CA LEU A 748 -0.40 -16.55 -33.17
C LEU A 748 -0.57 -15.32 -32.27
N VAL A 749 -0.09 -14.15 -32.70
CA VAL A 749 -0.10 -12.93 -31.88
C VAL A 749 -1.06 -11.86 -32.40
N ILE A 750 -1.82 -11.22 -31.52
CA ILE A 750 -2.51 -9.95 -31.81
C ILE A 750 -1.78 -8.86 -31.03
N VAL A 751 -1.34 -7.75 -31.62
CA VAL A 751 -0.66 -6.68 -30.84
C VAL A 751 -1.56 -5.47 -30.69
N ARG A 752 -1.50 -4.79 -29.55
CA ARG A 752 -2.25 -3.58 -29.24
C ARG A 752 -1.24 -2.51 -28.85
N ALA A 753 -0.72 -1.74 -29.81
CA ALA A 753 0.48 -0.93 -29.54
C ALA A 753 0.19 0.45 -28.88
N GLY A 754 -1.07 0.72 -28.53
CA GLY A 754 -1.47 1.89 -27.73
C GLY A 754 -1.88 3.08 -28.60
N PRO A 755 -1.29 4.28 -28.46
CA PRO A 755 -0.22 4.60 -27.51
C PRO A 755 -0.79 4.66 -26.10
N TYR A 756 -2.10 4.90 -25.98
CA TYR A 756 -2.90 4.65 -24.81
C TYR A 756 -3.35 3.19 -24.88
N ILE A 757 -2.82 2.32 -24.03
CA ILE A 757 -3.23 0.91 -24.00
C ILE A 757 -4.45 0.68 -23.11
N CYS A 758 -4.82 1.64 -22.25
CA CYS A 758 -5.53 1.35 -21.01
C CYS A 758 -4.83 0.28 -20.19
N SER A 759 -4.93 -1.01 -20.55
CA SER A 759 -4.76 -2.28 -19.78
C SER A 759 -5.30 -2.31 -18.35
N GLU A 760 -6.05 -1.26 -18.06
CA GLU A 760 -6.14 -0.65 -16.76
C GLU A 760 -4.77 -0.65 -16.04
N TYR A 761 -3.73 -0.31 -16.81
CA TYR A 761 -2.30 0.02 -16.68
C TYR A 761 -1.98 1.51 -16.54
N ASN A 762 -0.73 1.90 -16.28
CA ASN A 762 -0.22 3.26 -16.22
C ASN A 762 -0.45 4.12 -17.49
N PHE A 763 -1.69 4.63 -17.52
CA PHE A 763 -2.48 5.42 -18.46
C PHE A 763 -3.56 4.52 -19.08
N GLY A 764 -3.29 3.31 -19.55
CA GLY A 764 -2.01 2.70 -19.88
C GLY A 764 -1.28 3.40 -21.00
N GLY A 765 0.06 3.37 -21.03
CA GLY A 765 0.84 3.78 -22.21
C GLY A 765 2.07 4.62 -21.92
N PHE A 766 1.95 5.94 -22.10
CA PHE A 766 3.03 6.92 -22.04
C PHE A 766 3.52 7.22 -20.59
N PRO A 767 4.65 7.95 -20.36
CA PRO A 767 5.45 7.69 -19.10
C PRO A 767 5.65 8.48 -17.63
N SER A 768 5.91 9.71 -17.03
CA SER A 768 5.84 11.26 -16.86
C SER A 768 6.60 12.56 -17.48
N TRP A 769 7.54 12.68 -18.43
CA TRP A 769 8.20 13.92 -18.89
C TRP A 769 7.36 14.83 -19.78
N LEU A 770 6.25 14.41 -20.39
CA LEU A 770 5.26 15.38 -20.91
C LEU A 770 4.65 16.21 -19.77
N LEU A 771 4.80 15.76 -18.52
CA LEU A 771 4.61 16.58 -17.32
C LEU A 771 5.78 17.47 -16.97
N ARG A 772 6.93 17.37 -17.64
CA ARG A 772 7.87 18.49 -17.82
C ARG A 772 7.39 19.40 -18.96
N GLU A 773 6.76 18.87 -20.01
CA GLU A 773 6.39 19.61 -21.24
C GLU A 773 5.14 20.51 -21.22
N LYS A 774 4.17 20.34 -20.30
CA LYS A 774 2.87 21.07 -20.30
C LYS A 774 1.94 20.69 -21.47
N VAL A 775 1.74 19.40 -21.73
CA VAL A 775 0.67 18.92 -22.62
C VAL A 775 -0.70 19.42 -22.11
N MET A 776 -1.55 19.84 -23.05
CA MET A 776 -2.88 20.40 -22.74
C MET A 776 -4.03 19.41 -22.95
N GLY A 777 -3.78 18.24 -23.55
CA GLY A 777 -4.79 17.19 -23.75
C GLY A 777 -4.23 15.90 -24.35
N PHE A 778 -4.20 14.84 -23.55
CA PHE A 778 -3.80 13.49 -23.98
C PHE A 778 -4.90 12.79 -24.79
N ARG A 779 -4.53 11.84 -25.66
CA ARG A 779 -5.43 11.12 -26.61
C ARG A 779 -6.22 12.03 -27.57
N THR A 780 -5.78 13.27 -27.78
CA THR A 780 -6.40 14.23 -28.71
C THR A 780 -5.45 14.56 -29.86
N THR A 781 -5.88 15.43 -30.79
CA THR A 781 -5.00 16.05 -31.79
C THR A 781 -4.06 17.15 -31.24
N GLU A 782 -3.83 17.27 -29.91
CA GLU A 782 -2.98 18.31 -29.33
C GLU A 782 -1.51 18.18 -29.82
N PRO A 783 -0.89 19.24 -30.38
CA PRO A 783 0.40 19.13 -31.07
C PRO A 783 1.57 18.64 -30.20
N THR A 784 1.61 19.00 -28.92
CA THR A 784 2.65 18.58 -27.99
C THR A 784 2.53 17.08 -27.74
N TYR A 785 1.34 16.60 -27.40
CA TYR A 785 1.06 15.17 -27.28
C TYR A 785 1.39 14.38 -28.56
N ILE A 786 0.87 14.79 -29.72
CA ILE A 786 1.07 14.08 -31.01
C ILE A 786 2.54 14.05 -31.45
N LYS A 787 3.31 15.14 -31.24
CA LYS A 787 4.77 15.17 -31.47
C LYS A 787 5.47 13.98 -30.81
N TYR A 788 5.05 13.66 -29.59
CA TYR A 788 5.72 12.70 -28.74
C TYR A 788 5.19 11.27 -28.89
N VAL A 789 3.88 11.08 -29.15
CA VAL A 789 3.33 9.82 -29.68
C VAL A 789 4.08 9.38 -30.94
N THR A 790 4.27 10.32 -31.88
CA THR A 790 4.98 10.06 -33.13
C THR A 790 6.45 9.74 -32.89
N ARG A 791 7.10 10.42 -31.92
CA ARG A 791 8.49 10.11 -31.52
C ARG A 791 8.63 8.67 -31.05
N TYR A 792 7.75 8.22 -30.17
CA TYR A 792 7.76 6.87 -29.62
C TYR A 792 7.44 5.80 -30.68
N TYR A 793 6.38 5.98 -31.45
CA TYR A 793 5.98 4.99 -32.44
C TYR A 793 7.03 4.79 -33.54
N ASN A 794 7.82 5.82 -33.85
CA ASN A 794 8.97 5.71 -34.76
C ASN A 794 10.17 4.94 -34.14
N GLN A 795 10.12 4.56 -32.86
CA GLN A 795 11.01 3.55 -32.25
C GLN A 795 10.32 2.17 -32.19
N LEU A 796 9.09 2.12 -31.67
CA LEU A 796 8.37 0.85 -31.45
C LEU A 796 7.98 0.13 -32.74
N LEU A 797 7.26 0.82 -33.63
CA LEU A 797 6.60 0.14 -34.76
C LEU A 797 7.60 -0.53 -35.71
N PRO A 798 8.81 0.01 -35.97
CA PRO A 798 9.86 -0.71 -36.69
C PRO A 798 10.33 -2.03 -36.04
N ILE A 799 10.17 -2.21 -34.72
CA ILE A 799 10.42 -3.48 -34.03
C ILE A 799 9.29 -4.46 -34.36
N LEU A 800 8.04 -4.08 -34.07
CA LEU A 800 6.86 -4.90 -34.29
C LEU A 800 6.66 -5.28 -35.76
N ALA A 801 7.01 -4.37 -36.68
CA ALA A 801 6.87 -4.59 -38.12
C ALA A 801 7.70 -5.76 -38.65
N LYS A 802 8.73 -6.23 -37.93
CA LYS A 802 9.49 -7.45 -38.26
C LYS A 802 8.66 -8.72 -38.04
N TYR A 803 7.81 -8.72 -37.02
CA TYR A 803 7.12 -9.91 -36.47
C TYR A 803 5.72 -10.13 -37.05
N GLN A 804 5.39 -9.45 -38.14
CA GLN A 804 4.12 -9.63 -38.85
C GLN A 804 4.02 -11.01 -39.51
N PHE A 805 2.83 -11.62 -39.51
CA PHE A 805 2.58 -12.95 -40.07
C PHE A 805 2.86 -12.98 -41.57
N THR A 806 2.46 -11.95 -42.32
CA THR A 806 2.84 -11.71 -43.73
C THR A 806 4.35 -11.67 -43.99
N ARG A 807 5.19 -11.60 -42.94
CA ARG A 807 6.66 -11.62 -42.99
C ARG A 807 7.28 -12.84 -42.29
N GLY A 808 6.46 -13.80 -41.85
CA GLY A 808 6.89 -15.05 -41.20
C GLY A 808 6.98 -14.99 -39.67
N GLY A 809 6.63 -13.86 -39.05
CA GLY A 809 6.51 -13.76 -37.59
C GLY A 809 5.13 -14.18 -37.08
N PRO A 810 4.81 -13.94 -35.79
CA PRO A 810 3.56 -14.38 -35.21
C PRO A 810 2.36 -13.43 -35.36
N ILE A 811 2.56 -12.13 -35.62
CA ILE A 811 1.51 -11.11 -35.43
C ILE A 811 0.50 -11.12 -36.58
N ILE A 812 -0.76 -11.41 -36.31
CA ILE A 812 -1.87 -11.50 -37.29
C ILE A 812 -2.81 -10.28 -37.31
N ALA A 813 -2.77 -9.41 -36.30
CA ALA A 813 -3.59 -8.20 -36.24
C ALA A 813 -2.99 -7.13 -35.30
N PHE A 814 -3.33 -5.86 -35.53
CA PHE A 814 -2.99 -4.74 -34.65
C PHE A 814 -4.22 -3.93 -34.22
N GLN A 815 -4.37 -3.66 -32.92
CA GLN A 815 -5.31 -2.64 -32.44
C GLN A 815 -4.65 -1.25 -32.47
N ILE A 816 -5.38 -0.27 -33.00
CA ILE A 816 -4.88 1.10 -33.28
C ILE A 816 -5.02 2.05 -32.08
N GLU A 817 -6.05 1.88 -31.24
CA GLU A 817 -6.32 2.65 -30.02
C GLU A 817 -7.26 1.83 -29.13
N ASN A 818 -7.22 2.03 -27.81
CA ASN A 818 -7.99 1.22 -26.88
C ASN A 818 -9.29 1.90 -26.41
N GLU A 819 -10.40 1.49 -27.03
CA GLU A 819 -11.78 1.90 -26.68
C GLU A 819 -11.97 3.40 -26.65
N TYR A 820 -11.48 3.96 -27.74
CA TYR A 820 -11.65 5.35 -28.05
C TYR A 820 -13.12 5.78 -28.19
N GLY A 821 -14.09 4.84 -28.29
CA GLY A 821 -15.52 5.17 -28.33
C GLY A 821 -16.12 5.42 -26.95
N ASN A 822 -15.47 4.92 -25.90
CA ASN A 822 -15.93 5.02 -24.52
C ASN A 822 -15.78 6.45 -23.98
N GLN A 823 -16.90 7.04 -23.60
CA GLN A 823 -16.98 8.45 -23.17
C GLN A 823 -16.90 8.62 -21.64
N GLU A 824 -16.78 7.54 -20.87
CA GLU A 824 -16.71 7.56 -19.40
C GLU A 824 -15.28 7.86 -18.90
N TYR A 825 -14.27 7.53 -19.70
CA TYR A 825 -12.83 7.66 -19.40
C TYR A 825 -12.15 8.81 -20.16
N GLN A 826 -12.92 9.66 -20.85
CA GLN A 826 -12.42 10.74 -21.69
C GLN A 826 -12.90 12.11 -21.22
N THR A 827 -12.02 13.11 -21.32
CA THR A 827 -12.31 14.53 -21.03
C THR A 827 -12.74 15.36 -22.23
N PHE A 828 -12.89 14.69 -23.37
CA PHE A 828 -13.23 15.25 -24.66
C PHE A 828 -14.09 14.22 -25.41
N LEU A 829 -14.74 14.65 -26.50
CA LEU A 829 -15.50 13.73 -27.35
C LEU A 829 -14.56 13.04 -28.36
N PRO A 830 -14.72 11.73 -28.63
CA PRO A 830 -13.87 10.99 -29.56
C PRO A 830 -13.70 11.65 -30.93
N GLN A 831 -12.48 12.12 -31.21
CA GLN A 831 -12.07 12.78 -32.46
C GLN A 831 -11.65 11.73 -33.50
N LYS A 832 -12.39 11.60 -34.61
CA LYS A 832 -12.06 10.64 -35.69
C LYS A 832 -10.71 10.96 -36.32
N GLU A 833 -10.38 12.24 -36.37
CA GLU A 833 -9.13 12.84 -36.85
C GLU A 833 -7.90 12.31 -36.09
N TYR A 834 -8.03 11.97 -34.80
CA TYR A 834 -6.95 11.34 -34.03
C TYR A 834 -6.73 9.88 -34.45
N LEU A 835 -7.80 9.10 -34.65
CA LEU A 835 -7.71 7.73 -35.18
C LEU A 835 -7.11 7.70 -36.60
N GLU A 836 -7.42 8.71 -37.43
CA GLU A 836 -6.80 8.88 -38.75
C GLU A 836 -5.30 9.17 -38.67
N ILE A 837 -4.85 9.98 -37.70
CA ILE A 837 -3.42 10.22 -37.44
C ILE A 837 -2.73 8.93 -36.97
N LEU A 838 -3.32 8.18 -36.05
CA LEU A 838 -2.75 6.90 -35.59
C LEU A 838 -2.67 5.88 -36.73
N HIS A 839 -3.73 5.74 -37.53
CA HIS A 839 -3.73 4.89 -38.72
C HIS A 839 -2.60 5.25 -39.69
N GLN A 840 -2.39 6.56 -39.95
CA GLN A 840 -1.27 7.01 -40.78
C GLN A 840 0.09 6.66 -40.18
N ILE A 841 0.29 6.81 -38.86
CA ILE A 841 1.55 6.45 -38.19
C ILE A 841 1.85 4.95 -38.32
N TYR A 842 0.84 4.08 -38.19
CA TYR A 842 1.00 2.62 -38.36
C TYR A 842 1.37 2.23 -39.79
N VAL A 843 0.63 2.75 -40.78
CA VAL A 843 0.90 2.47 -42.20
C VAL A 843 2.26 3.03 -42.63
N GLN A 844 2.64 4.22 -42.17
CA GLN A 844 3.95 4.83 -42.49
C GLN A 844 5.13 4.06 -41.86
N ASN A 845 4.95 3.46 -40.69
CA ASN A 845 5.94 2.56 -40.09
C ASN A 845 5.87 1.10 -40.62
N GLY A 846 5.07 0.86 -41.67
CA GLY A 846 5.07 -0.41 -42.41
C GLY A 846 4.28 -1.54 -41.75
N ILE A 847 3.24 -1.23 -40.98
CA ILE A 847 2.23 -2.20 -40.53
C ILE A 847 1.25 -2.49 -41.67
N VAL A 848 0.94 -3.77 -41.90
CA VAL A 848 0.11 -4.28 -43.01
C VAL A 848 -0.88 -5.39 -42.63
N GLU A 849 -0.83 -5.89 -41.39
CA GLU A 849 -1.81 -6.86 -40.86
C GLU A 849 -3.17 -6.20 -40.56
N LEU A 850 -4.18 -7.00 -40.22
CA LEU A 850 -5.54 -6.51 -39.95
C LEU A 850 -5.55 -5.46 -38.83
N LEU A 851 -6.03 -4.26 -39.15
CA LEU A 851 -6.24 -3.19 -38.17
C LEU A 851 -7.62 -3.31 -37.51
N VAL A 852 -7.62 -3.35 -36.18
CA VAL A 852 -8.83 -3.53 -35.35
C VAL A 852 -9.04 -2.37 -34.38
N THR A 853 -10.28 -2.20 -33.96
CA THR A 853 -10.70 -1.34 -32.85
C THR A 853 -11.75 -2.09 -32.05
N SER A 854 -11.67 -2.01 -30.73
CA SER A 854 -12.65 -2.65 -29.85
C SER A 854 -13.49 -1.57 -29.15
N ASP A 855 -14.77 -1.86 -28.92
CA ASP A 855 -15.74 -1.02 -28.19
C ASP A 855 -16.94 -1.90 -27.81
N SER A 856 -17.66 -1.60 -26.72
CA SER A 856 -19.00 -2.19 -26.50
C SER A 856 -19.98 -1.67 -27.56
N PRO A 857 -20.46 -2.49 -28.52
CA PRO A 857 -21.24 -1.98 -29.66
C PRO A 857 -22.63 -1.49 -29.26
N LEU A 858 -23.23 -2.12 -28.24
CA LEU A 858 -24.53 -1.72 -27.67
C LEU A 858 -24.45 -0.35 -26.97
N SER A 859 -23.33 -0.04 -26.31
CA SER A 859 -23.15 1.22 -25.56
C SER A 859 -22.64 2.36 -26.44
N HIS A 860 -21.69 2.08 -27.33
CA HIS A 860 -20.92 3.12 -28.04
C HIS A 860 -21.21 3.23 -29.53
N GLY A 861 -21.94 2.29 -30.13
CA GLY A 861 -22.17 2.29 -31.58
C GLY A 861 -20.83 2.18 -32.32
N ASP A 862 -20.56 3.15 -33.18
CA ASP A 862 -19.33 3.27 -33.99
C ASP A 862 -18.36 4.35 -33.48
N LYS A 863 -18.55 4.88 -32.27
CA LYS A 863 -17.78 6.05 -31.76
C LYS A 863 -16.26 5.84 -31.73
N GLY A 864 -15.77 4.65 -31.42
CA GLY A 864 -14.33 4.36 -31.29
C GLY A 864 -13.65 3.79 -32.54
N THR A 865 -14.41 3.53 -33.59
CA THR A 865 -13.88 2.94 -34.84
C THR A 865 -13.87 3.95 -35.99
N LEU A 866 -13.20 3.60 -37.09
CA LEU A 866 -13.38 4.23 -38.40
C LEU A 866 -14.11 3.21 -39.30
N PRO A 867 -15.44 3.33 -39.48
CA PRO A 867 -16.23 2.35 -40.21
C PRO A 867 -15.69 2.12 -41.63
N GLY A 868 -15.45 0.85 -41.98
CA GLY A 868 -14.88 0.46 -43.27
C GLY A 868 -13.36 0.59 -43.38
N VAL A 869 -12.67 1.21 -42.42
CA VAL A 869 -11.19 1.23 -42.32
C VAL A 869 -10.69 0.15 -41.37
N PHE A 870 -11.33 0.01 -40.20
CA PHE A 870 -10.98 -1.01 -39.21
C PHE A 870 -12.02 -2.14 -39.18
N LEU A 871 -11.64 -3.30 -38.63
CA LEU A 871 -12.63 -4.21 -38.05
C LEU A 871 -12.99 -3.71 -36.65
N GLN A 872 -14.26 -3.38 -36.43
CA GLN A 872 -14.75 -3.21 -35.07
C GLN A 872 -14.96 -4.57 -34.42
N THR A 873 -14.68 -4.72 -33.13
CA THR A 873 -14.87 -5.96 -32.38
C THR A 873 -15.74 -5.72 -31.15
N ALA A 874 -16.59 -6.68 -30.81
CA ALA A 874 -17.43 -6.59 -29.63
C ALA A 874 -16.63 -6.85 -28.36
N ASN A 875 -17.07 -6.20 -27.30
CA ASN A 875 -16.43 -6.15 -26.00
C ASN A 875 -17.53 -6.40 -24.96
N LEU A 876 -17.46 -7.56 -24.27
CA LEU A 876 -18.59 -8.07 -23.46
C LEU A 876 -18.22 -9.19 -22.48
N GLY A 877 -19.03 -9.34 -21.43
CA GLY A 877 -18.91 -10.48 -20.49
C GLY A 877 -20.24 -10.92 -19.86
N ALA A 878 -21.35 -10.48 -20.46
CA ALA A 878 -22.67 -11.08 -20.37
C ALA A 878 -23.48 -10.73 -21.65
N SER A 879 -24.59 -11.41 -21.88
CA SER A 879 -25.58 -11.09 -22.93
C SER A 879 -25.01 -10.94 -24.36
N PRO A 880 -24.22 -11.91 -24.86
CA PRO A 880 -23.56 -11.82 -26.18
C PRO A 880 -24.56 -11.62 -27.33
N GLU A 881 -25.79 -12.11 -27.21
CA GLU A 881 -26.82 -12.03 -28.26
C GLU A 881 -27.20 -10.58 -28.61
N ASN A 882 -27.11 -9.66 -27.64
CA ASN A 882 -27.42 -8.25 -27.86
C ASN A 882 -26.23 -7.50 -28.48
N GLN A 883 -25.01 -7.81 -28.03
CA GLN A 883 -23.79 -7.22 -28.56
C GLN A 883 -23.54 -7.67 -30.01
N PHE A 884 -23.69 -8.97 -30.31
CA PHE A 884 -23.56 -9.49 -31.66
C PHE A 884 -24.64 -8.99 -32.62
N ARG A 885 -25.90 -8.86 -32.16
CA ARG A 885 -26.95 -8.23 -32.98
C ARG A 885 -26.56 -6.80 -33.35
N ARG A 886 -26.09 -6.01 -32.38
CA ARG A 886 -25.67 -4.62 -32.63
C ARG A 886 -24.42 -4.53 -33.50
N LEU A 887 -23.46 -5.43 -33.34
CA LEU A 887 -22.26 -5.49 -34.20
C LEU A 887 -22.65 -5.80 -35.66
N LEU A 888 -23.59 -6.72 -35.89
CA LEU A 888 -24.11 -7.05 -37.22
C LEU A 888 -24.93 -5.92 -37.86
N GLU A 889 -25.60 -5.08 -37.06
CA GLU A 889 -26.26 -3.85 -37.53
C GLU A 889 -25.26 -2.78 -37.98
N LEU A 890 -24.14 -2.63 -37.28
CA LEU A 890 -23.10 -1.63 -37.55
C LEU A 890 -22.19 -2.03 -38.71
N GLN A 891 -21.89 -3.32 -38.86
CA GLN A 891 -21.00 -3.85 -39.89
C GLN A 891 -21.49 -5.19 -40.46
N PRO A 892 -22.54 -5.16 -41.31
CA PRO A 892 -23.11 -6.38 -41.88
C PRO A 892 -22.08 -7.14 -42.73
N ASN A 893 -22.12 -8.48 -42.64
CA ASN A 893 -21.23 -9.43 -43.33
C ASN A 893 -19.74 -9.39 -42.93
N ARG A 894 -19.38 -8.75 -41.81
CA ARG A 894 -18.06 -8.84 -41.16
C ARG A 894 -18.07 -9.95 -40.09
N PRO A 895 -16.91 -10.48 -39.65
CA PRO A 895 -16.89 -11.56 -38.67
C PRO A 895 -17.29 -11.06 -37.27
N LEU A 896 -17.98 -11.91 -36.52
CA LEU A 896 -18.16 -11.70 -35.09
C LEU A 896 -16.84 -12.03 -34.38
N MET A 897 -16.27 -11.06 -33.69
CA MET A 897 -15.21 -11.28 -32.71
C MET A 897 -15.59 -10.61 -31.41
N VAL A 898 -15.48 -11.35 -30.31
CA VAL A 898 -15.24 -10.73 -29.02
C VAL A 898 -13.73 -10.50 -28.92
N MET A 899 -13.27 -9.25 -29.08
CA MET A 899 -11.83 -8.96 -28.92
C MET A 899 -11.40 -9.18 -27.49
N GLU A 900 -12.35 -9.12 -26.55
CA GLU A 900 -12.27 -9.70 -25.23
C GLU A 900 -13.61 -10.23 -24.79
N PHE A 901 -13.76 -11.56 -24.78
CA PHE A 901 -14.64 -12.14 -23.77
C PHE A 901 -13.83 -12.19 -22.50
N TRP A 902 -14.04 -11.20 -21.68
CA TRP A 902 -13.73 -11.29 -20.28
C TRP A 902 -14.20 -12.67 -19.75
N ALA A 903 -13.27 -13.56 -19.40
CA ALA A 903 -13.51 -14.68 -18.49
C ALA A 903 -13.16 -14.26 -17.05
N GLY A 904 -12.48 -13.12 -16.93
CA GLY A 904 -12.48 -12.37 -15.71
C GLY A 904 -11.82 -10.99 -15.77
N TRP A 905 -11.25 -10.61 -14.63
CA TRP A 905 -10.87 -9.26 -14.20
C TRP A 905 -9.71 -9.25 -13.20
N PHE A 906 -9.42 -8.10 -12.62
CA PHE A 906 -8.18 -7.80 -11.93
C PHE A 906 -8.37 -7.08 -10.59
N ASP A 907 -7.22 -6.71 -10.04
CA ASP A 907 -6.94 -6.32 -8.67
C ASP A 907 -6.29 -4.94 -8.61
N PHE A 908 -6.42 -4.23 -7.50
CA PHE A 908 -5.91 -2.86 -7.37
C PHE A 908 -5.16 -2.65 -6.06
N TRP A 909 -5.25 -1.46 -5.45
CA TRP A 909 -5.12 -1.20 -4.01
C TRP A 909 -6.40 -0.45 -3.60
N THR A 910 -6.75 -0.37 -2.32
CA THR A 910 -8.09 0.09 -1.88
C THR A 910 -9.36 -0.80 -2.24
N GLU A 911 -9.64 -2.10 -1.92
CA GLU A 911 -10.82 -2.90 -2.48
C GLU A 911 -11.70 -4.02 -1.72
N THR A 912 -12.13 -5.19 -2.38
CA THR A 912 -13.08 -6.48 -2.16
C THR A 912 -12.96 -8.99 -3.93
N HIS A 913 -11.96 -9.32 -4.88
CA HIS A 913 -11.41 -10.54 -5.58
C HIS A 913 -12.19 -11.88 -5.57
N GLN A 914 -12.42 -12.56 -6.70
CA GLN A 914 -11.82 -12.59 -8.04
C GLN A 914 -12.58 -13.59 -8.92
N THR A 915 -12.08 -14.81 -9.14
CA THR A 915 -12.52 -15.64 -10.31
C THR A 915 -14.04 -15.70 -10.53
N LYS A 916 -14.47 -15.52 -11.79
CA LYS A 916 -15.89 -15.51 -12.17
C LYS A 916 -16.55 -16.84 -11.82
N ASP A 917 -17.83 -16.85 -11.40
CA ASP A 917 -18.53 -18.13 -11.13
C ASP A 917 -18.31 -19.05 -12.31
N SER A 918 -17.67 -20.19 -12.05
CA SER A 918 -17.29 -21.13 -13.10
C SER A 918 -18.50 -21.54 -13.95
N THR A 919 -19.69 -21.63 -13.35
CA THR A 919 -20.96 -21.90 -14.04
C THR A 919 -21.39 -20.74 -14.94
N THR A 920 -21.27 -19.50 -14.47
CA THR A 920 -21.68 -18.26 -15.17
C THR A 920 -20.70 -17.85 -16.27
N THR A 921 -19.38 -18.02 -16.08
CA THR A 921 -18.40 -17.87 -17.18
C THR A 921 -18.58 -18.98 -18.21
N ALA A 922 -18.71 -20.25 -17.80
CA ALA A 922 -18.96 -21.34 -18.75
C ALA A 922 -20.26 -21.11 -19.55
N GLY A 923 -21.36 -20.75 -18.89
CA GLY A 923 -22.63 -20.45 -19.54
C GLY A 923 -22.59 -19.22 -20.45
N THR A 924 -21.77 -18.20 -20.15
CA THR A 924 -21.60 -17.04 -21.05
C THR A 924 -20.70 -17.38 -22.23
N TYR A 925 -19.64 -18.16 -22.01
CA TYR A 925 -18.72 -18.64 -23.04
C TYR A 925 -19.42 -19.60 -24.02
N GLU A 926 -20.23 -20.54 -23.52
CA GLU A 926 -21.11 -21.37 -24.37
C GLU A 926 -22.07 -20.53 -25.22
N ARG A 927 -22.67 -19.46 -24.65
CA ARG A 927 -23.55 -18.54 -25.40
C ARG A 927 -22.82 -17.69 -26.43
N ILE A 928 -21.51 -17.46 -26.27
CA ILE A 928 -20.65 -16.88 -27.32
C ILE A 928 -20.44 -17.90 -28.43
N LEU A 929 -20.07 -19.13 -28.09
CA LEU A 929 -19.78 -20.22 -29.03
C LEU A 929 -21.03 -20.79 -29.75
N GLN A 930 -22.24 -20.41 -29.33
CA GLN A 930 -23.48 -20.63 -30.10
C GLN A 930 -23.55 -19.77 -31.37
N TYR A 931 -22.72 -18.73 -31.47
CA TYR A 931 -22.49 -17.96 -32.70
C TYR A 931 -21.17 -18.41 -33.34
N PRO A 932 -20.95 -18.19 -34.66
CA PRO A 932 -19.66 -18.38 -35.31
C PRO A 932 -18.69 -17.24 -34.93
N ALA A 933 -18.57 -16.95 -33.63
CA ALA A 933 -17.78 -15.87 -33.09
C ALA A 933 -16.37 -16.34 -32.73
N SER A 934 -15.38 -15.53 -33.08
CA SER A 934 -14.04 -15.62 -32.48
C SER A 934 -14.03 -14.97 -31.11
N VAL A 935 -13.12 -15.39 -30.26
CA VAL A 935 -13.05 -14.95 -28.87
C VAL A 935 -11.61 -14.93 -28.38
N ASN A 936 -11.17 -13.78 -27.90
CA ASN A 936 -10.05 -13.69 -26.98
C ASN A 936 -10.61 -13.98 -25.59
N ILE A 937 -10.24 -15.11 -24.98
CA ILE A 937 -10.45 -15.31 -23.56
C ILE A 937 -9.59 -14.30 -22.85
N TYR A 938 -10.31 -13.51 -22.07
CA TYR A 938 -9.78 -12.42 -21.33
C TYR A 938 -9.91 -12.77 -19.84
N MET A 939 -9.05 -13.66 -19.33
CA MET A 939 -7.64 -13.74 -19.72
C MET A 939 -6.90 -15.01 -19.30
N PHE A 940 -5.63 -15.07 -19.71
CA PHE A 940 -4.54 -15.95 -19.29
C PHE A 940 -3.27 -15.16 -18.81
N HIS A 941 -2.08 -15.78 -18.71
CA HIS A 941 -1.14 -15.65 -17.59
C HIS A 941 -0.89 -14.39 -16.72
N GLY A 942 -0.82 -14.71 -15.41
CA GLY A 942 -0.97 -13.97 -14.15
C GLY A 942 0.05 -12.99 -13.63
N GLY A 943 1.29 -13.14 -14.08
CA GLY A 943 2.39 -12.23 -13.77
C GLY A 943 2.65 -11.85 -12.29
N THR A 944 3.63 -10.96 -12.11
CA THR A 944 3.96 -10.21 -10.87
C THR A 944 5.02 -9.12 -11.16
N ASN A 945 6.12 -9.02 -10.37
CA ASN A 945 6.33 -7.74 -9.66
C ASN A 945 7.75 -7.38 -9.06
N PHE A 946 8.46 -6.33 -9.53
CA PHE A 946 9.83 -5.94 -9.07
C PHE A 946 10.26 -4.41 -8.97
N GLY A 947 9.39 -3.36 -8.90
CA GLY A 947 9.78 -1.90 -9.05
C GLY A 947 8.80 -0.66 -8.72
N PHE A 948 8.75 0.54 -9.41
CA PHE A 948 7.94 1.84 -9.30
C PHE A 948 6.74 2.38 -10.22
N THR A 949 5.59 1.72 -10.27
CA THR A 949 4.52 1.69 -11.28
C THR A 949 3.10 0.95 -11.04
N ASN A 950 2.28 0.95 -9.97
CA ASN A 950 1.02 0.12 -9.90
C ASN A 950 -0.31 0.83 -9.65
N GLY A 951 -1.40 0.11 -9.97
CA GLY A 951 -2.76 0.60 -10.14
C GLY A 951 -3.79 0.55 -9.05
N ALA A 952 -4.76 1.44 -9.21
CA ALA A 952 -6.04 1.48 -8.57
C ALA A 952 -7.09 2.08 -9.53
N SER A 953 -8.31 1.54 -9.64
CA SER A 953 -9.36 2.12 -10.51
C SER A 953 -10.78 1.66 -10.21
N LEU A 954 -11.20 0.42 -10.46
CA LEU A 954 -12.63 0.08 -10.43
C LEU A 954 -12.89 -1.24 -9.72
N ASN A 955 -13.91 -1.25 -8.87
CA ASN A 955 -13.97 -2.04 -7.64
C ASN A 955 -14.11 -3.58 -7.88
N VAL A 956 -13.53 -4.57 -7.19
CA VAL A 956 -12.94 -4.70 -5.83
C VAL A 956 -12.17 -6.09 -5.43
N PRO A 957 -12.42 -6.85 -4.31
CA PRO A 957 -11.36 -7.88 -2.80
C PRO A 957 -10.25 -9.10 -2.80
N GLU A 958 -10.59 -10.37 -2.39
CA GLU A 958 -10.02 -11.66 -1.73
C GLU A 958 -9.16 -12.81 -2.51
N LEU A 959 -7.99 -13.53 -2.24
CA LEU A 959 -6.78 -13.78 -1.31
C LEU A 959 -5.65 -14.73 -1.97
N ILE A 960 -4.33 -14.82 -1.52
CA ILE A 960 -3.21 -15.72 -2.10
C ILE A 960 -1.96 -16.24 -1.20
N PRO A 961 -1.64 -17.58 -0.97
CA PRO A 961 -0.98 -18.18 0.27
C PRO A 961 0.39 -18.99 0.18
N ARG A 962 1.16 -19.31 1.28
CA ARG A 962 2.58 -18.84 1.54
C ARG A 962 3.73 -19.63 2.49
N VAL A 963 4.47 -19.23 3.66
CA VAL A 963 5.77 -19.71 4.55
C VAL A 963 6.92 -18.78 5.35
N ALA A 964 7.72 -19.24 6.45
CA ALA A 964 8.85 -18.78 7.48
C ALA A 964 10.44 -18.60 7.33
N TYR A 965 11.30 -17.94 8.16
CA TYR A 965 12.82 -17.95 7.98
C TYR A 965 13.63 -17.87 9.31
N PRO A 966 14.54 -18.81 9.63
CA PRO A 966 15.42 -18.81 10.79
C PRO A 966 16.13 -17.53 11.28
N ALA A 967 16.59 -17.59 12.54
CA ALA A 967 16.88 -16.44 13.41
C ALA A 967 18.32 -15.84 13.37
N VAL A 968 18.44 -14.58 13.80
CA VAL A 968 19.63 -13.70 13.60
C VAL A 968 19.95 -12.72 14.77
N PRO A 969 21.19 -12.66 15.31
CA PRO A 969 21.61 -11.78 16.41
C PRO A 969 22.12 -10.42 15.91
N ILE A 970 22.64 -9.60 16.82
CA ILE A 970 23.12 -8.22 16.55
C ILE A 970 24.37 -8.21 15.68
N GLU A 971 24.55 -7.11 14.97
CA GLU A 971 25.85 -6.45 15.04
C GLU A 971 25.76 -5.06 15.72
N LYS A 972 24.99 -4.05 15.22
CA LYS A 972 25.28 -2.62 15.54
C LYS A 972 24.09 -1.65 15.56
N GLU A 973 24.30 -0.45 16.11
CA GLU A 973 23.51 0.78 15.91
C GLU A 973 24.35 1.93 15.31
N ILE A 974 23.79 2.84 14.52
CA ILE A 974 24.36 4.19 14.29
C ILE A 974 23.37 5.12 14.95
N PRO A 975 23.59 5.68 16.16
CA PRO A 975 22.69 6.69 16.69
C PRO A 975 22.51 7.77 15.61
N PHE A 976 21.29 8.20 15.32
CA PHE A 976 20.93 8.89 14.06
C PHE A 976 21.74 10.20 13.88
N ASP A 977 22.48 10.67 14.89
CA ASP A 977 23.14 11.97 15.05
C ASP A 977 24.58 11.86 14.59
N ALA A 978 25.13 10.68 14.83
CA ALA A 978 26.18 10.13 14.01
C ALA A 978 25.69 9.95 12.57
N LEU A 979 24.44 9.58 12.27
CA LEU A 979 24.00 9.53 10.87
C LEU A 979 23.83 10.91 10.19
N ILE A 980 23.02 11.82 10.73
CA ILE A 980 22.81 13.16 10.12
C ILE A 980 23.97 14.13 10.38
N GLY A 981 25.06 13.64 10.99
CA GLY A 981 26.33 14.35 11.12
C GLY A 981 27.45 13.70 10.31
N ILE A 982 27.63 12.38 10.45
CA ILE A 982 28.78 11.60 9.94
C ILE A 982 28.42 10.81 8.67
N ASP A 983 27.27 10.13 8.62
CA ASP A 983 26.85 9.33 7.46
C ASP A 983 25.97 10.06 6.45
N ALA A 984 25.79 11.37 6.64
CA ALA A 984 25.18 12.35 5.76
C ALA A 984 25.90 12.49 4.39
N PRO A 985 25.36 12.02 3.25
CA PRO A 985 26.02 12.20 1.96
C PRO A 985 25.87 13.63 1.39
N TYR A 986 25.00 14.49 1.95
CA TYR A 986 24.97 15.94 1.64
C TYR A 986 24.44 16.79 2.83
N VAL A 987 24.52 18.14 2.77
CA VAL A 987 23.84 19.11 3.66
C VAL A 987 23.58 20.43 2.89
N ILE A 988 22.41 21.07 3.05
CA ILE A 988 22.12 22.50 2.76
C ILE A 988 21.95 23.25 4.07
N ASP A 989 22.17 24.55 3.99
CA ASP A 989 21.51 25.57 4.81
C ASP A 989 20.41 26.27 3.98
N SER A 990 19.27 26.59 4.59
CA SER A 990 18.20 27.38 3.96
C SER A 990 17.51 28.30 4.98
N GLU A 991 17.25 29.56 4.59
CA GLU A 991 16.59 30.58 5.43
C GLU A 991 15.16 30.16 5.79
N ASN A 992 14.38 29.85 4.75
CA ASN A 992 13.07 29.23 4.86
C ASN A 992 13.24 27.76 4.52
N VAL A 993 12.21 27.17 3.96
CA VAL A 993 12.16 25.77 3.59
C VAL A 993 11.89 25.63 2.11
N VAL A 994 12.53 24.64 1.49
CA VAL A 994 12.55 24.46 0.04
C VAL A 994 12.50 22.97 -0.27
N ALA A 995 12.10 22.63 -1.51
CA ALA A 995 11.59 21.30 -1.79
C ALA A 995 12.58 20.19 -1.93
N MET A 996 12.93 19.93 -3.18
CA MET A 996 13.10 18.55 -3.58
C MET A 996 13.66 18.48 -5.02
N GLU A 997 12.92 18.98 -6.00
CA GLU A 997 13.36 19.41 -7.37
C GLU A 997 13.43 20.94 -7.44
N LYS A 998 12.74 21.61 -6.50
CA LYS A 998 13.15 22.97 -6.09
C LYS A 998 14.42 22.97 -5.26
N LEU A 999 14.86 21.80 -4.83
CA LEU A 999 16.22 21.58 -4.39
C LEU A 999 16.92 20.77 -5.50
N ASP A 1000 18.24 20.85 -5.60
CA ASP A 1000 18.98 20.50 -6.81
C ASP A 1000 19.94 19.30 -6.63
N ILE A 1001 19.40 18.07 -6.53
CA ILE A 1001 20.17 16.85 -6.89
C ILE A 1001 19.46 16.08 -8.03
N ASN A 1002 19.91 14.85 -8.34
CA ASN A 1002 19.67 14.05 -9.56
C ASN A 1002 19.49 14.94 -10.81
N ASN A 1003 20.51 15.76 -11.08
CA ASN A 1003 20.63 16.62 -12.26
C ASN A 1003 19.49 17.64 -12.44
N ASN A 1004 19.03 18.28 -11.36
CA ASN A 1004 17.85 19.16 -11.36
C ASN A 1004 16.60 18.47 -11.95
N SER A 1005 16.53 17.15 -11.77
CA SER A 1005 15.23 16.48 -11.63
C SER A 1005 14.77 16.53 -10.18
N GLY A 1006 15.67 16.78 -9.22
CA GLY A 1006 15.48 16.66 -7.78
C GLY A 1006 16.16 15.41 -7.22
N GLN A 1007 16.25 15.25 -5.91
CA GLN A 1007 16.42 13.92 -5.28
C GLN A 1007 15.24 13.00 -5.71
N SER A 1008 15.08 11.74 -5.29
CA SER A 1008 13.93 10.98 -5.77
C SER A 1008 12.90 10.28 -4.85
N ASN A 1009 13.01 10.11 -3.52
CA ASN A 1009 11.82 9.79 -2.65
C ASN A 1009 12.12 10.01 -1.15
N GLY A 1010 11.11 9.94 -0.25
CA GLY A 1010 11.20 9.57 1.21
C GLY A 1010 11.08 10.59 2.37
N TYR A 1011 11.89 10.43 3.44
CA TYR A 1011 12.04 11.29 4.66
C TYR A 1011 13.12 12.38 4.66
N ILE A 1012 12.89 13.58 5.22
CA ILE A 1012 13.90 14.67 5.16
C ILE A 1012 14.68 14.90 6.50
N VAL A 1013 15.48 15.97 6.74
CA VAL A 1013 15.96 16.49 8.06
C VAL A 1013 15.85 18.04 8.04
N TYR A 1014 16.02 18.77 9.15
CA TYR A 1014 15.77 20.22 9.26
C TYR A 1014 16.25 20.74 10.62
N ARG A 1015 17.51 20.47 10.96
CA ARG A 1015 18.25 20.93 12.12
C ARG A 1015 18.31 22.46 12.22
N LYS A 1016 17.58 23.02 13.19
CA LYS A 1016 17.92 24.29 13.84
C LYS A 1016 18.84 24.00 15.03
N GLU A 1017 19.72 24.93 15.38
CA GLU A 1017 20.71 24.77 16.45
C GLU A 1017 20.74 26.02 17.34
N ASN A 1018 21.27 25.89 18.55
CA ASN A 1018 21.51 26.98 19.50
C ASN A 1018 20.25 27.76 19.94
N VAL A 1019 19.15 27.05 20.23
CA VAL A 1019 17.86 27.63 20.65
C VAL A 1019 17.70 27.67 22.17
N ASP A 1020 17.47 28.84 22.76
CA ASP A 1020 17.03 28.94 24.15
C ASP A 1020 15.51 28.69 24.27
N LEU A 1021 15.13 27.67 25.05
CA LEU A 1021 13.75 27.23 25.26
C LEU A 1021 13.31 27.54 26.70
N GLY A 1022 12.46 28.55 26.88
CA GLY A 1022 11.78 28.81 28.16
C GLY A 1022 10.84 27.65 28.55
N PRO A 1023 10.53 27.47 29.85
CA PRO A 1023 9.74 26.34 30.33
C PRO A 1023 8.34 26.40 29.72
N ARG A 1024 7.86 25.27 29.22
CA ARG A 1024 6.62 25.14 28.46
C ARG A 1024 6.47 26.13 27.29
N THR A 1025 7.56 26.49 26.60
CA THR A 1025 7.54 27.25 25.33
C THR A 1025 6.53 26.63 24.35
N VAL A 1026 6.04 27.36 23.34
CA VAL A 1026 5.03 26.92 22.38
C VAL A 1026 5.27 27.50 20.97
N LEU A 1027 6.44 27.22 20.37
CA LEU A 1027 6.77 27.18 18.91
C LEU A 1027 5.56 27.04 17.98
N THR A 1028 4.86 28.16 17.78
CA THR A 1028 3.46 28.24 17.33
C THR A 1028 3.44 27.92 15.86
N ILE A 1029 2.89 26.77 15.47
CA ILE A 1029 2.44 26.58 14.10
C ILE A 1029 1.18 27.43 13.86
N GLU A 1030 0.61 27.28 12.69
CA GLU A 1030 -0.57 27.87 12.12
C GLU A 1030 -0.73 27.06 10.78
N GLY A 1031 -1.93 26.64 10.36
CA GLY A 1031 -2.25 25.83 9.15
C GLY A 1031 -2.24 24.30 9.21
N HIS A 1032 -2.32 23.65 8.03
CA HIS A 1032 -2.22 22.17 7.51
C HIS A 1032 0.22 20.38 7.67
N ILE A 1033 0.34 19.02 7.52
CA ILE A 1033 1.52 18.35 6.95
C ILE A 1033 1.10 17.29 5.93
N CYS A 1034 1.97 17.09 4.95
CA CYS A 1034 2.07 16.06 3.93
C CYS A 1034 3.41 15.35 4.07
N ASP A 1035 3.49 14.13 3.61
CA ASP A 1035 3.16 13.11 4.58
C ASP A 1035 4.07 13.23 5.80
N THR A 1036 5.10 12.43 5.99
CA THR A 1036 5.32 12.00 7.37
C THR A 1036 6.14 12.91 8.31
N ALA A 1037 5.54 13.81 9.15
CA ALA A 1037 6.25 14.90 9.86
C ALA A 1037 6.48 14.97 11.39
N ILE A 1038 7.57 15.68 11.72
CA ILE A 1038 8.51 15.18 12.73
C ILE A 1038 9.64 16.19 13.20
N VAL A 1039 9.54 17.05 14.27
CA VAL A 1039 10.56 17.99 14.93
C VAL A 1039 11.46 17.39 16.08
N LEU A 1040 12.46 18.12 16.62
CA LEU A 1040 13.62 17.63 17.41
C LEU A 1040 14.07 18.64 18.60
N VAL A 1041 14.87 18.32 19.69
CA VAL A 1041 15.42 19.13 20.89
C VAL A 1041 16.60 18.45 21.69
N ASN A 1042 17.90 18.60 21.33
CA ASN A 1042 19.14 18.12 22.04
C ASN A 1042 19.84 16.73 21.81
N GLY A 1043 19.56 15.90 20.80
CA GLY A 1043 19.97 14.46 20.84
C GLY A 1043 18.78 13.54 21.21
N GLU A 1044 17.65 14.18 21.47
CA GLU A 1044 16.76 13.96 22.57
C GLU A 1044 15.30 14.38 22.19
N LEU A 1045 14.39 13.46 21.85
CA LEU A 1045 12.99 13.83 21.55
C LEU A 1045 12.16 14.30 22.76
N VAL A 1046 11.19 15.15 22.49
CA VAL A 1046 10.35 15.83 23.50
C VAL A 1046 8.93 16.13 22.97
N SER A 1047 8.49 15.29 22.03
CA SER A 1047 7.13 15.17 21.49
C SER A 1047 6.16 14.39 22.39
N PRO A 1048 5.12 13.66 21.91
CA PRO A 1048 4.58 12.58 22.77
C PRO A 1048 4.08 11.14 22.42
N ILE A 1049 3.76 10.61 21.22
CA ILE A 1049 3.79 9.17 20.72
C ILE A 1049 2.80 8.80 19.61
N LEU A 1050 3.10 7.71 18.89
CA LEU A 1050 2.36 7.06 17.81
C LEU A 1050 1.87 5.62 18.10
N LYS A 1051 0.62 5.21 17.79
CA LYS A 1051 -0.10 4.18 18.59
C LYS A 1051 -1.00 3.09 17.91
N THR A 1052 -2.35 3.15 17.86
CA THR A 1052 -3.41 2.34 17.16
C THR A 1052 -4.54 3.31 16.83
N SER A 1053 -5.83 3.25 17.28
CA SER A 1053 -6.81 4.33 17.01
C SER A 1053 -7.91 5.00 17.94
N ALA A 1054 -7.58 6.01 18.80
CA ALA A 1054 -8.45 7.09 19.39
C ALA A 1054 -7.99 8.62 19.42
N ASP A 1055 -6.76 8.97 19.02
CA ASP A 1055 -6.23 10.25 18.43
C ASP A 1055 -5.36 10.17 17.07
N LEU A 1056 -5.86 9.93 15.83
CA LEU A 1056 -5.11 9.85 14.54
C LEU A 1056 -5.32 11.10 13.66
N ASN A 1057 -5.67 12.30 14.09
CA ASN A 1057 -6.33 12.75 15.30
C ASN A 1057 -5.53 12.97 16.59
N ASN A 1058 -4.20 13.20 16.61
CA ASN A 1058 -3.44 13.85 17.72
C ASN A 1058 -2.68 15.13 17.27
N PHE A 1059 -1.37 15.34 17.39
CA PHE A 1059 -0.60 16.27 16.50
C PHE A 1059 0.52 15.52 15.73
N GLY A 1060 1.13 16.04 14.65
CA GLY A 1060 2.05 15.26 13.78
C GLY A 1060 1.73 15.16 12.28
N TYR A 1061 0.46 15.34 11.90
CA TYR A 1061 -0.07 14.80 10.66
C TYR A 1061 -1.23 15.64 10.00
N TRP A 1062 -2.21 15.07 9.26
CA TRP A 1062 -2.85 15.83 8.14
C TRP A 1062 -4.13 16.70 8.33
N ARG A 1063 -4.81 16.81 9.49
CA ARG A 1063 -6.30 16.98 9.52
C ARG A 1063 -7.00 18.03 10.48
N MET A 1064 -6.67 19.33 10.67
CA MET A 1064 -7.14 20.17 11.84
C MET A 1064 -7.45 21.73 11.70
N LYS A 1065 -7.26 22.68 12.66
CA LYS A 1065 -7.18 24.18 12.40
C LYS A 1065 -6.14 25.11 13.15
N ASP A 1066 -4.84 25.17 12.76
CA ASP A 1066 -3.59 25.87 13.23
C ASP A 1066 -2.34 25.21 14.04
N SER A 1067 -2.18 23.87 14.26
CA SER A 1067 -1.26 22.85 14.98
C SER A 1067 -0.36 22.95 16.29
N ALA A 1068 -0.46 22.05 17.35
CA ALA A 1068 0.11 22.19 18.76
C ALA A 1068 0.74 21.06 19.66
N LEU A 1069 1.82 21.41 20.41
CA LEU A 1069 2.55 20.69 21.51
C LEU A 1069 2.97 21.61 22.72
N VAL A 1070 3.48 21.05 23.86
CA VAL A 1070 4.61 21.59 24.68
C VAL A 1070 5.93 20.71 24.73
N LEU A 1071 7.11 21.25 24.33
CA LEU A 1071 8.43 20.55 24.09
C LEU A 1071 9.24 20.31 25.38
N ASN A 1072 9.04 21.10 26.41
CA ASN A 1072 10.04 21.15 27.47
C ASN A 1072 9.38 21.62 28.76
N SER A 1073 9.52 20.81 29.79
CA SER A 1073 9.12 21.12 31.15
C SER A 1073 9.97 22.26 31.71
N GLN A 1074 11.28 22.06 31.69
CA GLN A 1074 12.28 22.98 32.23
C GLN A 1074 12.85 23.94 31.16
N SER A 1075 13.58 24.96 31.62
CA SER A 1075 14.34 25.84 30.72
C SER A 1075 15.55 25.10 30.15
N LEU A 1076 15.68 25.03 28.83
CA LEU A 1076 16.88 24.52 28.15
C LEU A 1076 17.58 25.68 27.44
N ARG A 1077 18.92 25.65 27.39
CA ARG A 1077 19.72 26.65 26.65
C ARG A 1077 20.52 26.00 25.55
N GLY A 1078 20.72 26.74 24.44
CA GLY A 1078 21.54 26.31 23.31
C GLY A 1078 21.03 25.06 22.57
N ALA A 1079 19.73 24.80 22.59
CA ALA A 1079 19.15 23.53 22.16
C ALA A 1079 19.13 23.29 20.63
N THR A 1080 19.16 22.01 20.20
CA THR A 1080 19.08 21.63 18.76
C THR A 1080 17.68 21.17 18.36
N ILE A 1081 17.00 21.88 17.45
CA ILE A 1081 15.63 21.60 16.99
C ILE A 1081 15.61 21.21 15.51
N ASP A 1082 15.84 19.95 15.19
CA ASP A 1082 15.66 19.41 13.82
C ASP A 1082 14.19 19.16 13.38
N ILE A 1083 13.93 18.73 12.13
CA ILE A 1083 12.63 18.17 11.64
C ILE A 1083 12.88 17.09 10.55
N VAL A 1084 12.14 16.01 10.19
CA VAL A 1084 12.65 14.87 9.29
C VAL A 1084 11.70 14.17 8.21
N VAL A 1085 10.86 14.80 7.38
CA VAL A 1085 9.54 14.21 6.89
C VAL A 1085 9.43 13.03 5.82
N GLU A 1086 8.95 11.77 6.10
CA GLU A 1086 8.83 10.52 5.17
C GLU A 1086 7.79 10.56 4.05
N GLU A 1087 7.91 9.66 3.06
CA GLU A 1087 6.93 9.37 2.02
C GLU A 1087 5.93 8.20 2.12
N TRP A 1088 4.65 8.47 1.79
CA TRP A 1088 3.57 7.46 1.79
C TRP A 1088 3.00 7.16 0.41
N GLY A 1089 3.89 7.13 -0.59
CA GLY A 1089 3.58 6.96 -1.99
C GLY A 1089 3.56 8.28 -2.73
N ARG A 1090 2.98 8.22 -3.92
CA ARG A 1090 2.26 9.37 -4.43
C ARG A 1090 0.81 9.03 -4.71
N ILE A 1091 -0.04 10.05 -4.76
CA ILE A 1091 -1.47 9.89 -4.97
C ILE A 1091 -1.86 9.87 -6.44
N ASN A 1092 -2.94 9.18 -6.85
CA ASN A 1092 -3.18 8.99 -8.28
C ASN A 1092 -4.55 8.98 -9.10
N GLY A 1093 -5.77 9.52 -8.79
CA GLY A 1093 -7.03 9.26 -9.61
C GLY A 1093 -8.12 10.33 -10.03
N GLY A 1094 -8.28 10.84 -11.28
CA GLY A 1094 -9.53 11.54 -11.76
C GLY A 1094 -9.61 12.76 -12.77
N LYS A 1095 -9.74 14.08 -12.38
CA LYS A 1095 -10.79 15.05 -12.89
C LYS A 1095 -10.56 16.64 -13.07
N ILE A 1096 -9.67 17.21 -13.92
CA ILE A 1096 -9.39 18.68 -14.29
C ILE A 1096 -9.01 19.95 -13.37
N TYR A 1097 -8.84 19.96 -12.03
CA TYR A 1097 -7.64 20.60 -11.34
C TYR A 1097 -6.90 19.77 -10.27
N GLN A 1098 -7.48 18.91 -9.43
CA GLN A 1098 -6.78 18.32 -8.27
C GLN A 1098 -5.44 17.56 -8.51
N TYR A 1099 -5.11 17.13 -9.72
CA TYR A 1099 -3.71 16.82 -9.99
C TYR A 1099 -3.02 18.18 -10.06
N ASN A 1100 -2.71 18.71 -8.89
CA ASN A 1100 -2.03 19.97 -8.69
C ASN A 1100 -1.28 19.99 -7.35
N GLN A 1101 -1.63 19.08 -6.45
CA GLN A 1101 -0.79 18.66 -5.33
C GLN A 1101 -0.83 17.14 -5.32
N THR A 1102 0.16 16.62 -4.64
CA THR A 1102 0.59 15.21 -4.60
C THR A 1102 1.89 15.07 -3.84
N PHE A 1103 2.13 16.06 -2.99
CA PHE A 1103 3.43 16.66 -2.80
C PHE A 1103 3.58 17.08 -1.32
N LYS A 1104 4.80 17.21 -0.75
CA LYS A 1104 5.01 16.87 0.68
C LYS A 1104 5.95 17.72 1.65
N GLY A 1105 6.04 17.52 2.98
CA GLY A 1105 6.89 18.15 4.07
C GLY A 1105 7.63 19.52 3.92
N LEU A 1106 7.48 20.56 4.78
CA LEU A 1106 7.85 22.04 4.88
C LEU A 1106 7.95 23.08 3.68
N TRP A 1107 6.90 23.87 3.24
CA TRP A 1107 6.88 24.93 2.11
C TRP A 1107 5.87 26.04 2.17
N GLN A 1108 4.68 25.59 2.46
CA GLN A 1108 3.39 26.12 2.09
C GLN A 1108 3.36 27.52 2.83
N GLY A 1109 4.26 27.77 3.82
CA GLY A 1109 4.74 29.04 4.43
C GLY A 1109 6.03 28.89 5.32
N ASP A 1110 6.01 29.29 6.63
CA ASP A 1110 7.11 29.45 7.64
C ASP A 1110 6.84 29.02 9.15
N VAL A 1111 7.78 28.45 9.95
CA VAL A 1111 7.63 27.92 11.36
C VAL A 1111 8.00 28.95 12.42
N TYR A 1112 7.40 28.95 13.64
CA TYR A 1112 7.71 29.88 14.76
C TYR A 1112 8.04 29.19 16.11
N LEU A 1113 8.74 29.89 17.04
CA LEU A 1113 9.09 29.63 18.47
C LEU A 1113 8.28 30.55 19.42
N ASN A 1114 7.36 30.02 20.24
CA ASN A 1114 6.17 30.81 20.62
C ASN A 1114 5.61 31.45 19.32
N SER A 1115 5.08 32.67 19.39
CA SER A 1115 4.62 33.40 18.21
C SER A 1115 5.74 33.99 17.33
N ALA A 1116 7.01 33.58 17.45
CA ALA A 1116 8.16 34.23 16.79
C ALA A 1116 8.89 33.34 15.75
N LYS A 1117 8.92 33.73 14.46
CA LYS A 1117 9.47 32.91 13.35
C LYS A 1117 10.88 32.34 13.60
N VAL A 1118 11.05 31.06 13.27
CA VAL A 1118 12.33 30.33 13.19
C VAL A 1118 12.72 30.17 11.72
N SER A 1119 13.72 30.93 11.31
CA SER A 1119 14.48 30.83 10.06
C SER A 1119 15.70 29.92 10.23
N ASP A 1120 16.53 29.81 9.18
CA ASP A 1120 17.89 29.26 9.11
C ASP A 1120 18.03 27.80 9.58
N TRP A 1121 17.98 26.89 8.61
CA TRP A 1121 17.78 25.46 8.82
C TRP A 1121 18.73 24.57 8.01
N LYS A 1122 19.25 23.49 8.62
CA LYS A 1122 20.14 22.46 8.02
C LYS A 1122 19.42 21.15 7.75
N ILE A 1123 19.64 20.46 6.64
CA ILE A 1123 18.53 19.64 6.09
C ILE A 1123 18.91 18.12 5.91
N ILE A 1124 20.19 17.73 5.77
CA ILE A 1124 20.98 16.45 5.63
C ILE A 1124 20.53 15.20 4.71
N PRO A 1125 20.78 14.93 3.37
CA PRO A 1125 20.04 13.90 2.60
C PRO A 1125 20.65 12.57 2.45
N LEU A 1126 19.75 11.63 2.27
CA LEU A 1126 20.03 10.27 2.57
C LEU A 1126 18.97 9.50 1.78
N GLU A 1127 18.88 9.61 0.44
CA GLU A 1127 17.86 8.95 -0.44
C GLU A 1127 17.55 7.50 -0.11
N PHE A 1128 18.49 6.91 0.62
CA PHE A 1128 18.66 5.52 0.82
C PHE A 1128 18.69 4.89 -0.56
N LYS A 1129 19.74 5.24 -1.31
CA LYS A 1129 20.16 4.59 -2.55
C LYS A 1129 21.13 3.46 -2.20
N THR A 1130 21.06 2.37 -2.96
CA THR A 1130 21.83 1.13 -2.78
C THR A 1130 23.33 1.43 -2.65
N GLU A 1131 23.80 2.43 -3.39
CA GLU A 1131 25.17 2.95 -3.32
C GLU A 1131 25.52 3.53 -1.95
N TRP A 1132 24.73 4.49 -1.44
CA TRP A 1132 25.07 5.20 -0.20
C TRP A 1132 24.93 4.29 1.04
N THR A 1133 24.06 3.30 0.99
CA THR A 1133 23.57 2.57 2.18
C THR A 1133 24.36 1.31 2.45
N ASN A 1134 24.90 0.70 1.39
CA ASN A 1134 26.04 -0.20 1.51
C ASN A 1134 27.33 0.50 2.01
N ASN A 1135 27.34 1.83 2.19
CA ASN A 1135 28.49 2.64 2.58
C ASN A 1135 28.40 3.34 3.96
N LEU A 1136 27.39 3.02 4.77
CA LEU A 1136 27.14 3.55 6.13
C LEU A 1136 28.24 3.15 7.15
N LYS A 1137 28.72 4.07 8.00
CA LYS A 1137 30.00 3.93 8.72
C LYS A 1137 29.94 4.08 10.23
N ALA A 1138 29.10 4.94 10.79
CA ALA A 1138 29.19 5.36 12.19
C ALA A 1138 28.56 4.36 13.19
N TRP A 1139 28.78 3.07 12.90
CA TRP A 1139 28.26 1.92 13.62
C TRP A 1139 28.96 1.64 14.96
N SER A 1140 28.19 1.59 16.04
CA SER A 1140 28.57 1.24 17.42
C SER A 1140 27.81 0.03 17.96
N ASP A 1141 28.24 -0.50 19.11
CA ASP A 1141 27.46 -1.42 19.96
C ASP A 1141 26.36 -0.63 20.76
N LYS A 1142 25.65 -1.28 21.70
CA LYS A 1142 24.27 -0.91 22.10
C LYS A 1142 23.90 -1.19 23.61
N THR A 1143 23.60 -0.21 24.52
CA THR A 1143 23.57 -0.36 26.05
C THR A 1143 22.29 -0.26 27.01
N ALA A 1144 21.56 0.86 27.28
CA ALA A 1144 20.48 1.02 28.34
C ALA A 1144 19.08 1.80 28.18
N ASN A 1145 18.67 2.46 27.07
CA ASN A 1145 17.33 3.03 26.70
C ASN A 1145 17.17 2.91 25.19
N GLY A 1146 16.01 2.63 24.63
CA GLY A 1146 15.92 2.70 23.17
C GLY A 1146 16.02 4.10 22.62
N GLY A 1147 16.77 4.27 21.55
CA GLY A 1147 16.91 5.56 20.95
C GLY A 1147 17.19 5.56 19.49
N PRO A 1148 16.75 6.58 18.80
CA PRO A 1148 17.24 6.85 17.02
C PRO A 1148 18.61 6.65 16.49
N GLY A 1149 18.57 6.13 15.26
CA GLY A 1149 19.69 5.54 14.59
C GLY A 1149 19.34 4.51 13.53
N LEU A 1150 20.37 4.15 12.76
CA LEU A 1150 20.39 2.92 11.99
C LEU A 1150 20.65 1.73 12.92
N TYR A 1151 20.25 0.52 12.53
CA TYR A 1151 20.51 -0.71 13.27
C TYR A 1151 20.85 -1.86 12.31
N SER A 1152 22.10 -2.34 12.30
CA SER A 1152 22.56 -3.32 11.31
C SER A 1152 22.77 -4.68 11.93
N ALA A 1153 22.38 -5.70 11.18
CA ALA A 1153 22.58 -7.07 11.56
C ALA A 1153 22.50 -8.02 10.35
N THR A 1154 23.04 -9.22 10.52
CA THR A 1154 23.28 -10.15 9.41
C THR A 1154 22.35 -11.37 9.45
N LEU A 1155 21.86 -11.77 8.27
CA LEU A 1155 21.10 -12.98 8.01
C LEU A 1155 21.92 -14.00 7.21
N GLN A 1156 22.19 -15.15 7.83
CA GLN A 1156 22.91 -16.27 7.21
C GLN A 1156 21.93 -17.34 6.71
N ILE A 1157 21.98 -17.70 5.44
CA ILE A 1157 21.11 -18.70 4.80
C ILE A 1157 21.94 -19.90 4.33
N SER A 1158 21.60 -21.10 4.79
CA SER A 1158 22.37 -22.32 4.47
C SER A 1158 22.01 -22.97 3.13
N ASP A 1159 20.77 -22.81 2.72
CA ASP A 1159 20.14 -23.52 1.59
C ASP A 1159 19.70 -22.51 0.53
N GLU A 1160 18.90 -22.92 -0.46
CA GLU A 1160 18.39 -21.93 -1.42
C GLU A 1160 17.51 -20.91 -0.70
N PRO A 1161 17.73 -19.60 -0.91
CA PRO A 1161 16.74 -18.61 -0.54
C PRO A 1161 15.50 -18.98 -1.33
N ARG A 1162 14.46 -19.42 -0.63
CA ARG A 1162 13.13 -19.40 -1.22
C ARG A 1162 12.65 -17.97 -1.20
N ASP A 1163 11.43 -17.80 -1.67
CA ASP A 1163 10.78 -16.50 -1.71
C ASP A 1163 11.07 -15.81 -0.35
N THR A 1164 11.37 -14.52 -0.17
CA THR A 1164 11.69 -13.99 1.20
C THR A 1164 10.88 -12.72 1.56
N TYR A 1165 10.82 -12.31 2.81
CA TYR A 1165 10.11 -11.20 3.46
C TYR A 1165 11.05 -10.70 4.58
N ILE A 1166 10.78 -9.56 5.19
CA ILE A 1166 11.08 -9.26 6.61
C ILE A 1166 9.73 -9.02 7.29
N ASP A 1167 9.66 -8.74 8.63
CA ASP A 1167 7.80 -8.89 10.84
C ASP A 1167 7.63 -7.77 12.00
N MET A 1168 6.61 -6.90 12.10
CA MET A 1168 6.83 -5.64 12.87
C MET A 1168 6.20 -5.24 14.23
N ARG A 1169 5.32 -5.95 14.93
CA ARG A 1169 4.77 -5.57 16.27
C ARG A 1169 5.60 -5.43 17.56
N ASN A 1170 6.85 -5.09 17.42
CA ASN A 1170 7.69 -4.46 18.43
C ASN A 1170 7.85 -3.01 17.93
N TRP A 1171 8.07 -2.92 16.62
CA TRP A 1171 8.54 -1.80 15.86
C TRP A 1171 7.51 -0.70 15.64
N SER A 1172 7.57 -0.04 14.48
CA SER A 1172 7.72 1.41 14.58
C SER A 1172 7.62 2.25 13.32
N LYS A 1173 8.63 2.89 12.69
CA LYS A 1173 8.39 3.45 11.32
C LYS A 1173 9.59 3.47 10.39
N GLY A 1174 9.32 3.24 9.10
CA GLY A 1174 10.40 2.99 8.16
C GLY A 1174 10.17 2.20 6.84
N LEU A 1175 11.32 1.89 6.19
CA LEU A 1175 11.72 0.91 5.14
C LEU A 1175 13.22 0.25 5.26
N VAL A 1176 13.57 -1.03 5.75
CA VAL A 1176 14.83 -1.96 5.92
C VAL A 1176 15.80 -2.26 4.76
N VAL A 1177 17.12 -2.16 4.92
CA VAL A 1177 18.03 -2.75 3.92
C VAL A 1177 17.87 -4.24 3.89
N VAL A 1178 17.78 -4.79 2.69
CA VAL A 1178 18.33 -6.11 2.41
C VAL A 1178 19.29 -6.05 1.24
N ASN A 1179 20.58 -6.32 1.51
CA ASN A 1179 21.66 -6.32 0.51
C ASN A 1179 21.81 -5.01 -0.29
N GLY A 1180 21.24 -3.92 0.22
CA GLY A 1180 21.10 -2.59 -0.38
C GLY A 1180 19.77 -2.36 -1.13
N PHE A 1181 18.99 -3.40 -1.41
CA PHE A 1181 17.97 -3.39 -2.46
C PHE A 1181 16.59 -2.83 -2.03
N PRO A 1182 15.98 -1.93 -2.82
CA PRO A 1182 14.81 -1.15 -2.46
C PRO A 1182 13.43 -1.80 -2.50
N LEU A 1183 12.69 -1.85 -1.38
CA LEU A 1183 11.63 -2.86 -1.25
C LEU A 1183 10.36 -2.48 -0.34
N GLY A 1184 10.32 -1.65 0.76
CA GLY A 1184 9.04 -1.10 1.41
C GLY A 1184 8.65 -0.65 2.89
N LYS A 1185 7.49 -0.93 3.58
CA LYS A 1185 6.83 0.02 4.60
C LYS A 1185 6.41 -0.36 6.02
N TYR A 1186 6.49 0.61 6.97
CA TYR A 1186 5.67 0.67 8.20
C TYR A 1186 5.39 2.04 8.83
N ALA A 1187 4.32 2.07 9.64
CA ALA A 1187 4.38 2.70 10.97
C ALA A 1187 3.91 1.74 12.12
N ILE A 1188 2.76 2.04 12.76
CA ILE A 1188 1.95 1.13 13.59
C ILE A 1188 0.43 0.99 13.23
N ILE A 1189 -0.10 0.79 12.00
CA ILE A 1189 -1.51 1.06 11.58
C ILE A 1189 -2.33 0.22 10.55
N GLY A 1190 -2.69 0.64 9.33
CA GLY A 1190 -2.19 0.24 7.98
C GLY A 1190 -3.13 0.62 6.86
N PRO A 1191 -3.24 -0.12 5.74
CA PRO A 1191 -3.43 -1.56 5.80
C PRO A 1191 -2.98 -2.39 4.57
N GLN A 1192 -1.78 -2.97 4.61
CA GLN A 1192 -1.32 -3.99 3.67
C GLN A 1192 -0.16 -4.77 4.33
N GLN A 1193 0.00 -6.10 4.30
CA GLN A 1193 1.25 -6.79 4.76
C GLN A 1193 1.48 -8.17 4.08
N ALA A 1194 1.10 -8.27 2.82
CA ALA A 1194 2.13 -8.28 1.79
C ALA A 1194 2.77 -6.90 1.93
N LEU A 1195 3.75 -6.76 2.86
CA LEU A 1195 6.60 -7.12 3.06
C LEU A 1195 7.50 -8.13 2.21
N TYR A 1196 7.68 -7.84 0.94
CA TYR A 1196 7.96 -8.80 -0.07
C TYR A 1196 9.40 -8.66 -0.49
N LEU A 1197 10.25 -9.48 0.11
CA LEU A 1197 11.64 -9.75 -0.25
C LEU A 1197 11.77 -11.00 -1.12
N PRO A 1198 10.99 -11.14 -2.23
CA PRO A 1198 10.94 -12.38 -2.98
C PRO A 1198 12.33 -12.90 -3.29
N ALA A 1199 12.43 -14.21 -3.48
CA ALA A 1199 13.66 -14.99 -3.33
C ALA A 1199 14.92 -14.32 -3.90
N PRO A 1200 14.86 -13.71 -5.10
CA PRO A 1200 16.02 -13.09 -5.74
C PRO A 1200 16.74 -11.99 -4.93
N PHE A 1201 16.08 -11.36 -3.95
CA PHE A 1201 16.69 -10.29 -3.16
C PHE A 1201 17.52 -10.79 -1.97
N LEU A 1202 17.43 -12.08 -1.67
CA LEU A 1202 18.36 -12.76 -0.80
C LEU A 1202 19.25 -13.71 -1.56
N ARG A 1203 20.40 -13.97 -0.95
CA ARG A 1203 21.44 -14.85 -1.46
C ARG A 1203 21.85 -15.84 -0.40
N LYS A 1204 22.13 -17.07 -0.83
CA LYS A 1204 22.75 -18.11 0.00
C LYS A 1204 24.01 -17.56 0.69
N GLY A 1205 24.16 -17.82 1.97
CA GLY A 1205 25.16 -17.16 2.84
C GLY A 1205 24.65 -15.84 3.43
N SER A 1206 25.50 -14.81 3.39
CA SER A 1206 25.37 -13.61 4.23
C SER A 1206 24.58 -12.48 3.57
N ASN A 1207 23.55 -12.02 4.26
CA ASN A 1207 22.67 -10.94 3.84
C ASN A 1207 22.74 -9.83 4.89
N THR A 1208 23.14 -8.63 4.48
CA THR A 1208 23.29 -7.48 5.38
C THR A 1208 21.98 -6.75 5.45
N ILE A 1209 21.53 -6.44 6.67
CA ILE A 1209 20.18 -5.94 6.90
C ILE A 1209 20.22 -4.77 7.90
N VAL A 1210 19.75 -3.57 7.54
CA VAL A 1210 20.09 -2.25 8.15
C VAL A 1210 18.85 -1.41 8.47
N VAL A 1211 18.85 -0.62 9.56
CA VAL A 1211 17.61 -0.03 10.12
C VAL A 1211 17.65 1.38 10.76
N PHE A 1212 17.36 2.45 10.06
CA PHE A 1212 16.76 3.66 10.57
C PHE A 1212 15.53 3.27 11.34
N GLU A 1213 15.54 3.46 12.62
CA GLU A 1213 14.27 3.51 13.27
C GLU A 1213 13.96 4.95 13.59
N HIS A 1214 12.78 5.38 13.20
CA HIS A 1214 12.14 6.58 13.69
C HIS A 1214 12.13 6.67 15.22
N PHE A 1215 12.07 5.51 15.87
CA PHE A 1215 11.17 5.38 16.99
C PHE A 1215 11.21 4.23 18.00
N LYS A 1216 11.76 3.03 17.78
CA LYS A 1216 11.65 1.98 18.80
C LYS A 1216 12.70 0.81 18.71
N ALA A 1217 13.56 0.51 19.74
CA ALA A 1217 14.63 -0.55 20.06
C ALA A 1217 14.40 -1.82 20.99
N ALA A 1218 14.29 -3.07 20.47
CA ALA A 1218 13.65 -4.34 20.96
C ALA A 1218 14.68 -5.42 21.23
N ASP A 1219 14.24 -6.66 21.39
CA ASP A 1219 14.40 -7.65 20.31
C ASP A 1219 15.26 -7.32 19.08
N ARG A 1220 14.75 -7.68 17.91
CA ARG A 1220 15.47 -8.63 17.05
C ARG A 1220 14.93 -8.41 15.56
N LEU A 1221 15.43 -9.01 14.44
CA LEU A 1221 14.76 -9.03 13.09
C LEU A 1221 14.44 -10.48 12.55
N THR A 1222 13.16 -10.89 12.49
CA THR A 1222 12.43 -12.13 12.18
C THR A 1222 12.13 -12.19 10.72
N PHE A 1223 11.59 -13.36 10.44
CA PHE A 1223 10.97 -13.78 9.24
C PHE A 1223 10.02 -14.95 9.68
N VAL A 1224 8.70 -14.81 9.59
CA VAL A 1224 7.66 -15.60 10.30
C VAL A 1224 6.89 -16.63 9.42
N THR A 1225 6.07 -17.57 9.94
CA THR A 1225 5.52 -18.73 9.16
C THR A 1225 4.50 -18.65 8.00
N ASP A 1226 3.76 -17.57 7.70
CA ASP A 1226 2.49 -17.57 6.90
C ASP A 1226 1.87 -16.25 6.22
N GLN A 1227 2.28 -15.54 5.15
CA GLN A 1227 1.96 -14.15 4.59
C GLN A 1227 1.42 -12.90 5.40
N ILE A 1228 1.57 -12.73 6.73
CA ILE A 1228 1.03 -11.65 7.63
C ILE A 1228 -0.26 -10.94 7.28
N TRP A 1229 -1.36 -11.32 7.93
CA TRP A 1229 -2.68 -10.69 8.05
C TRP A 1229 -2.89 -10.00 9.45
N SER A 1230 -3.13 -8.68 9.61
CA SER A 1230 -3.04 -7.94 10.91
C SER A 1230 -3.37 -6.40 11.00
N THR A 1231 -4.29 -5.96 11.85
CA THR A 1231 -4.35 -4.64 12.55
C THR A 1231 -4.08 -4.80 14.09
N VAL A 1232 -4.55 -3.90 15.01
CA VAL A 1232 -4.72 -3.95 16.51
C VAL A 1232 -5.50 -2.68 16.98
#